data_AF-A0A8K0KGJ4-F1
#
_entry.id   AF-A0A8K0KGJ4-F1
#
_cell.length_a   1.000
_cell.length_b   1.000
_cell.length_c   1.000
_cell.angle_alpha   90.00
_cell.angle_beta   90.00
_cell.angle_gamma   90.00
#
_symmetry.space_group_name_H-M   'P 1'
#
loop_
_entity.id
_entity.type
_entity.pdbx_description
1 polymer ?
#
loop_
_entity_poly.entity_id
_entity_poly.type
_entity_poly.pdbx_seq_one_letter_code
_entity_poly.pdbx_strand_id
1 'polypeptide(L)'
;MISQRVANEGRSSVAACLQYMMNGTSLVKVRPNARQYHRFFTLAEDLTAIRWTPTSKKSSKAIVNIDSIKEIRVGKNTEVLRSRELLPGYSEDCAFSILYGDNFDSLDLVASTNEEANIWVTGLNALIGANKSLYGSPEAIEEKEALRERWLQEVFEEATVDDSGCLDERTAIELLQKLSGEMTTNRIRQKLAEFDQMKNDGKRGRIDSKEFIDMFKEIATRPEMSDLTPEKCKEIIDQYEPTPGAREKGQLLIDGFTKYLLSEECDIFEPAHREVCQDMTHPLTHYFISTSHNSFLLEDQLKGPSSVEGYIRALGNGCRCVKVDSWDGPDEPYVYHGNTMTSKILFRDCVEVIKEFAFAYSQYPLIIHLENHCSIEQQKIAAKVLRSKLRDNLYIHRDDSPKELCQMSPQELKGKILIMGKKLPKNCKDSGGEVSEEEDGCEPSSSKKKDKPKKVPLCKELSDLVSLVRTRFTDFSGSRHGQASNEVGSLSESAAAKLAHCDAENFVNHNKNFLTRVYPNDSRIDSSNFNPQDFWNCGCQFVSLNFQTPGQMMDLYDGRFRQNGGCGYVLKPSVMRDPISFFSANSKDLIPGVSPQMLHLRIISGQQLPRPRGSTAKGDVIDPYVVIQIFGIPADCTERKSKTVSNEGNCPIFEESFEFQVMLPELALVRFVVMDDDFIGDDFIGQYTIPFECLLTGYRHIRLLSNTGEPLDNSSLFVHVAITNKKGGGKPMKRKQKADKLHTDVRMVGLKQIDDIVKAMSPSVTEAMRVRYEADSSMDDLRTECGLSSIANMKQCLRVILQRLSACPQLPVLRAESTNLPEHLKRVTITLERALNNMQAVVENADRLISSIDCKLQTFMELYEDLQNICSNAGIKGKKYNKLHDNYTWNVRIFRGQLDLLESCKKECKSSIAQVQSSAPTISSYNSRERSPSTSRSQRKLNLFSKRPSVDAIPALSSIQGRSPTSPAPLSPGIDVKPKSILKKSNSNIEPGSL
;
A
#
# COMPACT_ATOMS: atom_id res chain seq x y z
N MET A 1 26.52 8.51 68.41
CA MET A 1 25.57 9.64 68.26
C MET A 1 24.98 9.80 66.85
N ILE A 2 25.57 9.24 65.78
CA ILE A 2 24.95 9.24 64.44
C ILE A 2 23.92 8.09 64.30
N SER A 3 24.17 6.90 64.88
CA SER A 3 23.20 5.78 64.87
C SER A 3 21.90 6.02 65.64
N GLN A 4 21.82 7.03 66.50
CA GLN A 4 20.59 7.36 67.26
C GLN A 4 19.74 8.46 66.61
N ARG A 5 20.25 9.16 65.58
CA ARG A 5 19.45 10.12 64.82
C ARG A 5 18.75 9.52 63.60
N VAL A 6 19.14 8.32 63.17
CA VAL A 6 18.54 7.62 62.03
C VAL A 6 17.31 6.79 62.44
N ALA A 7 17.16 6.46 63.73
CA ALA A 7 16.09 5.59 64.22
C ALA A 7 14.73 6.28 64.43
N ASN A 8 14.62 7.61 64.29
CA ASN A 8 13.39 8.36 64.61
C ASN A 8 12.69 9.02 63.40
N GLU A 9 13.16 8.78 62.18
CA GLU A 9 12.47 9.17 60.95
C GLU A 9 12.36 7.94 60.04
N GLY A 10 11.17 7.34 60.00
CA GLY A 10 10.87 6.12 59.23
C GLY A 10 10.86 6.30 57.71
N ARG A 11 11.93 6.86 57.13
CA ARG A 11 12.27 6.82 55.69
C ARG A 11 13.79 6.92 55.55
N SER A 12 14.50 5.81 55.37
CA SER A 12 15.91 5.85 54.96
C SER A 12 15.99 6.45 53.55
N SER A 13 16.39 7.71 53.44
CA SER A 13 16.55 8.34 52.14
C SER A 13 17.67 7.62 51.37
N VAL A 14 17.47 7.39 50.07
CA VAL A 14 18.47 6.79 49.17
C VAL A 14 19.84 7.47 49.31
N ALA A 15 19.86 8.80 49.52
CA ALA A 15 21.06 9.57 49.76
C ALA A 15 21.88 9.10 50.98
N ALA A 16 21.22 8.71 52.08
CA ALA A 16 21.89 8.18 53.26
C ALA A 16 22.52 6.80 52.99
N CYS A 17 21.87 5.95 52.18
CA CYS A 17 22.41 4.65 51.76
C CYS A 17 23.65 4.81 50.87
N LEU A 18 23.61 5.72 49.89
CA LEU A 18 24.75 5.98 49.01
C LEU A 18 25.94 6.55 49.78
N GLN A 19 25.68 7.49 50.69
CA GLN A 19 26.75 8.06 51.53
C GLN A 19 27.37 6.99 52.46
N TYR A 20 26.57 6.05 52.97
CA TYR A 20 27.08 4.90 53.72
C TYR A 20 27.99 4.00 52.86
N MET A 21 27.59 3.71 51.62
CA MET A 21 28.39 2.91 50.69
C MET A 21 29.69 3.62 50.25
N MET A 22 29.68 4.94 50.09
CA MET A 22 30.88 5.74 49.77
C MET A 22 31.88 5.77 50.92
N ASN A 23 31.41 5.87 52.17
CA ASN A 23 32.25 5.75 53.36
C ASN A 23 32.87 4.34 53.50
N GLY A 24 32.22 3.34 52.90
CA GLY A 24 32.68 1.97 52.77
C GLY A 24 32.27 1.04 53.90
N THR A 25 32.21 -0.25 53.61
CA THR A 25 31.73 -1.29 54.53
C THR A 25 32.56 -2.56 54.39
N SER A 26 32.83 -3.24 55.50
CA SER A 26 33.50 -4.54 55.49
C SER A 26 32.49 -5.65 55.18
N LEU A 27 32.63 -6.30 54.02
CA LEU A 27 31.79 -7.43 53.60
C LEU A 27 32.65 -8.68 53.38
N VAL A 28 32.06 -9.85 53.53
CA VAL A 28 32.69 -11.13 53.22
C VAL A 28 32.42 -11.48 51.77
N LYS A 29 33.48 -11.57 50.97
CA LYS A 29 33.40 -12.01 49.58
C LYS A 29 33.59 -13.53 49.50
N VAL A 30 32.60 -14.22 48.95
CA VAL A 30 32.61 -15.67 48.76
C VAL A 30 33.10 -16.00 47.35
N ARG A 31 33.97 -17.00 47.21
CA ARG A 31 34.45 -17.50 45.91
C ARG A 31 33.89 -18.90 45.62
N PRO A 32 33.78 -19.30 44.34
CA PRO A 32 33.31 -20.64 43.95
C PRO A 32 34.10 -21.79 44.63
N ASN A 33 35.39 -21.57 44.92
CA ASN A 33 36.27 -22.53 45.58
C ASN A 33 36.20 -22.55 47.12
N ALA A 34 35.09 -22.08 47.72
CA ALA A 34 34.85 -22.01 49.17
C ALA A 34 35.64 -20.95 49.95
N ARG A 35 36.59 -20.25 49.33
CA ARG A 35 37.42 -19.29 50.07
C ARG A 35 36.62 -18.03 50.34
N GLN A 36 36.58 -17.64 51.61
CA GLN A 36 35.92 -16.43 52.08
C GLN A 36 36.97 -15.37 52.41
N TYR A 37 36.68 -14.14 52.05
CA TYR A 37 37.61 -13.03 52.18
C TYR A 37 36.91 -11.79 52.74
N HIS A 38 37.30 -11.35 53.93
CA HIS A 38 36.89 -10.05 54.44
C HIS A 38 37.53 -8.94 53.58
N ARG A 39 36.69 -8.08 53.01
CA ARG A 39 37.12 -7.00 52.13
C ARG A 39 36.35 -5.75 52.47
N PHE A 40 37.05 -4.62 52.43
CA PHE A 40 36.42 -3.32 52.55
C PHE A 40 35.93 -2.90 51.17
N PHE A 41 34.61 -2.76 51.02
CA PHE A 41 33.95 -2.35 49.79
C PHE A 41 33.55 -0.88 49.90
N THR A 42 33.79 -0.11 48.84
CA THR A 42 33.46 1.31 48.74
C THR A 42 32.80 1.58 47.40
N LEU A 43 31.75 2.39 47.39
CA LEU A 43 31.23 3.00 46.18
C LEU A 43 32.13 4.18 45.78
N ALA A 44 32.48 4.28 44.50
CA ALA A 44 33.28 5.39 44.00
C ALA A 44 32.53 6.74 44.15
N GLU A 45 33.28 7.84 44.31
CA GLU A 45 32.69 9.16 44.56
C GLU A 45 31.80 9.66 43.40
N ASP A 46 32.09 9.21 42.19
CA ASP A 46 31.33 9.46 40.95
C ASP A 46 30.14 8.50 40.78
N LEU A 47 29.92 7.59 41.74
CA LEU A 47 28.87 6.56 41.75
C LEU A 47 28.92 5.57 40.57
N THR A 48 30.03 5.50 39.83
CA THR A 48 30.14 4.68 38.61
C THR A 48 30.53 3.23 38.88
N ALA A 49 31.14 2.94 40.02
CA ALA A 49 31.66 1.60 40.31
C ALA A 49 31.76 1.27 41.81
N ILE A 50 31.62 -0.01 42.12
CA ILE A 50 31.95 -0.59 43.43
C ILE A 50 33.39 -1.07 43.38
N ARG A 51 34.20 -0.68 44.36
CA ARG A 51 35.60 -1.09 44.50
C ARG A 51 35.81 -1.81 45.82
N TRP A 52 36.82 -2.67 45.90
CA TRP A 52 37.26 -3.24 47.16
C TRP A 52 38.78 -3.38 47.23
N THR A 53 39.32 -3.45 48.45
CA THR A 53 40.77 -3.65 48.65
C THR A 53 41.28 -4.94 47.95
N PRO A 54 42.21 -4.87 46.98
CA PRO A 54 42.71 -6.03 46.25
C PRO A 54 43.65 -6.90 47.09
N THR A 55 43.70 -8.20 46.81
CA THR A 55 44.60 -9.16 47.51
C THR A 55 46.00 -9.23 46.92
N SER A 56 46.25 -8.63 45.76
CA SER A 56 47.53 -8.72 45.04
C SER A 56 47.88 -7.39 44.38
N LYS A 57 49.14 -7.24 43.91
CA LYS A 57 49.62 -6.06 43.16
C LYS A 57 48.87 -5.79 41.84
N LYS A 58 47.86 -6.59 41.46
CA LYS A 58 46.99 -6.37 40.30
C LYS A 58 45.66 -5.75 40.74
N SER A 59 45.63 -4.42 40.88
CA SER A 59 44.48 -3.64 41.34
C SER A 59 43.28 -3.64 40.37
N SER A 60 43.50 -3.94 39.08
CA SER A 60 42.47 -3.82 38.03
C SER A 60 41.31 -4.82 38.12
N LYS A 61 41.40 -5.87 38.95
CA LYS A 61 40.32 -6.88 39.10
C LYS A 61 39.41 -6.66 40.32
N ALA A 62 39.60 -5.56 41.06
CA ALA A 62 38.88 -5.27 42.29
C ALA A 62 37.82 -4.17 42.13
N ILE A 63 37.11 -4.20 41.01
CA ILE A 63 36.11 -3.22 40.61
C ILE A 63 34.95 -3.93 39.89
N VAL A 64 33.72 -3.44 40.11
CA VAL A 64 32.52 -3.77 39.33
C VAL A 64 31.86 -2.44 38.97
N ASN A 65 31.75 -2.14 37.68
CA ASN A 65 31.04 -0.96 37.22
C ASN A 65 29.54 -1.13 37.45
N ILE A 66 28.86 -0.08 37.90
CA ILE A 66 27.42 -0.10 38.17
C ILE A 66 26.63 -0.42 36.88
N ASP A 67 27.07 0.09 35.72
CA ASP A 67 26.41 -0.14 34.42
C ASP A 67 26.50 -1.59 33.94
N SER A 68 27.48 -2.36 34.42
CA SER A 68 27.59 -3.77 34.09
C SER A 68 26.74 -4.67 34.97
N ILE A 69 26.13 -4.14 36.04
CA ILE A 69 25.27 -4.90 36.94
C ILE A 69 23.91 -5.14 36.26
N LYS A 70 23.60 -6.41 36.01
CA LYS A 70 22.33 -6.83 35.40
C LYS A 70 21.23 -7.01 36.45
N GLU A 71 21.59 -7.58 37.60
CA GLU A 71 20.65 -7.99 38.64
C GLU A 71 21.34 -8.06 40.02
N ILE A 72 20.58 -7.82 41.08
CA ILE A 72 20.99 -8.07 42.46
C ILE A 72 20.04 -9.07 43.08
N ARG A 73 20.58 -10.17 43.60
CA ARG A 73 19.82 -11.22 44.27
C ARG A 73 20.06 -11.14 45.77
N VAL A 74 18.99 -11.00 46.54
CA VAL A 74 19.06 -11.07 48.01
C VAL A 74 18.98 -12.53 48.45
N GLY A 75 19.65 -12.88 49.54
CA GLY A 75 19.71 -14.24 50.07
C GLY A 75 20.65 -15.17 49.28
N LYS A 76 20.54 -16.47 49.55
CA LYS A 76 21.37 -17.52 48.95
C LYS A 76 20.80 -17.99 47.60
N ASN A 77 20.69 -17.10 46.63
CA ASN A 77 20.00 -17.41 45.36
C ASN A 77 20.93 -17.67 44.17
N THR A 78 22.24 -17.72 44.39
CA THR A 78 23.26 -18.16 43.42
C THR A 78 23.78 -19.56 43.77
N GLU A 79 24.29 -20.30 42.78
CA GLU A 79 24.84 -21.65 42.99
C GLU A 79 25.99 -21.67 44.03
N VAL A 80 26.79 -20.61 44.07
CA VAL A 80 27.91 -20.44 45.02
C VAL A 80 27.40 -20.29 46.46
N LEU A 81 26.29 -19.58 46.69
CA LEU A 81 25.71 -19.41 48.01
C LEU A 81 24.72 -20.52 48.41
N ARG A 82 24.08 -21.20 47.44
CA ARG A 82 23.18 -22.35 47.68
C ARG A 82 23.92 -23.61 48.08
N SER A 83 25.11 -23.83 47.54
CA SER A 83 25.85 -25.09 47.73
C SER A 83 26.51 -25.24 49.10
N ARG A 84 26.40 -24.27 50.02
CA ARG A 84 27.20 -24.25 51.26
C ARG A 84 26.48 -23.63 52.47
N GLU A 85 26.69 -24.21 53.64
CA GLU A 85 26.35 -23.61 54.93
C GLU A 85 27.23 -22.37 55.18
N LEU A 86 26.62 -21.21 55.42
CA LEU A 86 27.32 -20.01 55.88
C LEU A 86 27.89 -20.28 57.28
N LEU A 87 29.00 -19.62 57.64
CA LEU A 87 29.60 -19.73 58.97
C LEU A 87 28.53 -19.56 60.08
N PRO A 88 28.61 -20.31 61.20
CA PRO A 88 27.62 -20.23 62.27
C PRO A 88 27.58 -18.80 62.84
N GLY A 89 26.43 -18.13 62.67
CA GLY A 89 26.20 -16.77 63.20
C GLY A 89 25.57 -15.76 62.22
N TYR A 90 25.44 -16.06 60.92
CA TYR A 90 24.85 -15.15 59.93
C TYR A 90 23.46 -15.62 59.48
N SER A 91 22.47 -14.71 59.50
CA SER A 91 21.15 -14.94 58.88
C SER A 91 21.29 -15.04 57.36
N GLU A 92 20.39 -15.77 56.70
CA GLU A 92 20.33 -15.80 55.23
C GLU A 92 20.09 -14.40 54.64
N ASP A 93 19.43 -13.53 55.39
CA ASP A 93 19.14 -12.14 55.02
C ASP A 93 20.40 -11.25 54.98
N CYS A 94 21.52 -11.71 55.54
CA CYS A 94 22.80 -11.00 55.46
C CYS A 94 23.51 -11.22 54.11
N ALA A 95 23.04 -12.16 53.28
CA ALA A 95 23.67 -12.52 52.02
C ALA A 95 23.02 -11.82 50.83
N PHE A 96 23.83 -11.42 49.85
CA PHE A 96 23.35 -10.93 48.55
C PHE A 96 24.41 -11.14 47.47
N SER A 97 23.97 -11.22 46.23
CA SER A 97 24.84 -11.43 45.07
C SER A 97 24.60 -10.36 44.02
N ILE A 98 25.68 -9.84 43.46
CA ILE A 98 25.66 -8.91 42.34
C ILE A 98 26.01 -9.69 41.08
N LEU A 99 25.09 -9.73 40.11
CA LEU A 99 25.30 -10.36 38.81
C LEU A 99 25.69 -9.28 37.81
N TYR A 100 26.86 -9.44 37.18
CA TYR A 100 27.45 -8.40 36.34
C TYR A 100 28.18 -8.95 35.12
N GLY A 101 28.31 -8.11 34.08
CA GLY A 101 28.93 -8.47 32.80
C GLY A 101 28.04 -9.35 31.90
N ASP A 102 28.45 -9.55 30.65
CA ASP A 102 27.65 -10.25 29.63
C ASP A 102 27.56 -11.77 29.86
N ASN A 103 28.51 -12.33 30.60
CA ASN A 103 28.51 -13.74 31.01
C ASN A 103 27.76 -13.98 32.34
N PHE A 104 27.10 -12.96 32.91
CA PHE A 104 26.42 -13.03 34.20
C PHE A 104 27.32 -13.54 35.33
N ASP A 105 28.55 -13.00 35.42
CA ASP A 105 29.47 -13.31 36.50
C ASP A 105 28.87 -12.90 37.85
N SER A 106 29.09 -13.71 38.89
CA SER A 106 28.55 -13.47 40.23
C SER A 106 29.61 -12.93 41.19
N LEU A 107 29.25 -11.85 41.89
CA LEU A 107 29.94 -11.36 43.08
C LEU A 107 29.07 -11.62 44.30
N ASP A 108 29.33 -12.74 44.98
CA ASP A 108 28.60 -13.17 46.17
C ASP A 108 29.19 -12.53 47.44
N LEU A 109 28.34 -11.86 48.21
CA LEU A 109 28.70 -11.05 49.37
C LEU A 109 27.84 -11.42 50.60
N VAL A 110 28.44 -11.32 51.78
CA VAL A 110 27.74 -11.47 53.06
C VAL A 110 28.11 -10.29 53.96
N ALA A 111 27.10 -9.58 54.44
CA ALA A 111 27.25 -8.45 55.37
C ALA A 111 27.30 -8.92 56.83
N SER A 112 27.75 -8.04 57.73
CA SER A 112 27.81 -8.39 59.15
C SER A 112 26.43 -8.36 59.81
N THR A 113 25.50 -7.58 59.27
CA THR A 113 24.11 -7.49 59.72
C THR A 113 23.13 -7.45 58.53
N ASN A 114 21.86 -7.81 58.77
CA ASN A 114 20.78 -7.68 57.78
C ASN A 114 20.58 -6.21 57.37
N GLU A 115 20.74 -5.27 58.30
CA GLU A 115 20.63 -3.83 58.03
C GLU A 115 21.68 -3.37 57.02
N GLU A 116 22.93 -3.80 57.16
CA GLU A 116 23.99 -3.50 56.20
C GLU A 116 23.73 -4.11 54.81
N ALA A 117 23.26 -5.37 54.77
CA ALA A 117 22.87 -5.99 53.50
C ALA A 117 21.74 -5.19 52.81
N ASN A 118 20.72 -4.77 53.57
CA ASN A 118 19.63 -3.96 53.05
C ASN A 118 20.08 -2.56 52.60
N ILE A 119 21.02 -1.92 53.30
CA ILE A 119 21.58 -0.63 52.88
C ILE A 119 22.29 -0.78 51.53
N TRP A 120 23.11 -1.82 51.37
CA TRP A 120 23.84 -2.09 50.11
C TRP A 120 22.89 -2.47 48.98
N VAL A 121 21.92 -3.35 49.22
CA VAL A 121 20.91 -3.74 48.23
C VAL A 121 20.04 -2.54 47.83
N THR A 122 19.61 -1.71 48.79
CA THR A 122 18.78 -0.53 48.51
C THR A 122 19.57 0.54 47.76
N GLY A 123 20.81 0.83 48.17
CA GLY A 123 21.67 1.79 47.49
C GLY A 123 22.02 1.35 46.08
N LEU A 124 22.35 0.08 45.87
CA LEU A 124 22.63 -0.45 44.53
C LEU A 124 21.38 -0.55 43.66
N ASN A 125 20.23 -0.98 44.20
CA ASN A 125 18.96 -0.96 43.48
C ASN A 125 18.51 0.47 43.18
N ALA A 126 18.91 1.47 43.97
CA ALA A 126 18.67 2.86 43.69
C ALA A 126 19.67 3.44 42.67
N LEU A 127 20.88 2.91 42.53
CA LEU A 127 21.81 3.28 41.44
C LEU A 127 21.40 2.64 40.11
N ILE A 128 21.11 1.33 40.14
CA ILE A 128 20.50 0.61 39.02
C ILE A 128 19.12 1.21 38.70
N GLY A 129 18.40 1.63 39.74
CA GLY A 129 17.08 2.23 39.71
C GLY A 129 17.08 3.68 39.27
N ALA A 130 18.07 4.50 39.61
CA ALA A 130 18.25 5.88 39.13
C ALA A 130 18.68 5.85 37.67
N ASN A 131 19.62 4.95 37.32
CA ASN A 131 19.86 4.61 35.91
C ASN A 131 18.56 4.14 35.24
N LYS A 132 17.70 3.34 35.89
CA LYS A 132 16.38 2.89 35.36
C LYS A 132 15.18 3.83 35.63
N SER A 133 15.38 5.00 36.25
CA SER A 133 14.35 6.00 36.66
C SER A 133 14.56 7.33 35.94
N LEU A 134 15.67 7.46 35.21
CA LEU A 134 15.83 8.29 34.01
C LEU A 134 14.89 7.87 32.84
N TYR A 135 13.75 7.24 33.13
CA TYR A 135 12.96 6.52 32.12
C TYR A 135 11.50 6.97 31.99
N GLY A 136 11.06 8.06 32.64
CA GLY A 136 9.62 8.43 32.64
C GLY A 136 9.24 9.91 32.55
N SER A 137 10.17 10.87 32.40
CA SER A 137 9.86 12.29 32.18
C SER A 137 10.14 12.74 30.73
N PRO A 138 9.59 13.87 30.25
CA PRO A 138 9.99 14.46 28.97
C PRO A 138 11.50 14.74 28.87
N GLU A 139 12.16 15.07 29.99
CA GLU A 139 13.61 15.23 30.08
C GLU A 139 14.36 13.89 29.91
N ALA A 140 13.77 12.78 30.34
CA ALA A 140 14.31 11.43 30.14
C ALA A 140 14.29 10.95 28.68
N ILE A 141 13.50 11.57 27.79
CA ILE A 141 13.52 11.28 26.34
C ILE A 141 14.74 11.95 25.71
N GLU A 142 15.03 13.21 26.06
CA GLU A 142 16.27 13.89 25.70
C GLU A 142 17.50 13.16 26.29
N GLU A 143 17.38 12.63 27.50
CA GLU A 143 18.46 11.90 28.16
C GLU A 143 18.66 10.48 27.58
N LYS A 144 17.61 9.82 27.07
CA LYS A 144 17.70 8.57 26.30
C LYS A 144 18.31 8.77 24.92
N GLU A 145 17.96 9.86 24.24
CA GLU A 145 18.65 10.27 23.02
C GLU A 145 20.13 10.54 23.33
N ALA A 146 20.43 11.22 24.45
CA ALA A 146 21.80 11.45 24.91
C ALA A 146 22.55 10.16 25.31
N LEU A 147 21.88 9.18 25.92
CA LEU A 147 22.45 7.86 26.26
C LEU A 147 22.74 7.04 25.00
N ARG A 148 21.84 7.09 24.00
CA ARG A 148 22.06 6.44 22.70
C ARG A 148 23.19 7.12 21.93
N GLU A 149 23.27 8.45 21.96
CA GLU A 149 24.40 9.19 21.41
C GLU A 149 25.70 8.85 22.13
N ARG A 150 25.69 8.81 23.46
CA ARG A 150 26.87 8.47 24.30
C ARG A 150 27.35 7.05 24.04
N TRP A 151 26.44 6.08 23.94
CA TRP A 151 26.79 4.70 23.58
C TRP A 151 27.34 4.60 22.16
N LEU A 152 26.74 5.28 21.17
CA LEU A 152 27.27 5.33 19.81
C LEU A 152 28.65 6.02 19.77
N GLN A 153 28.88 6.99 20.64
CA GLN A 153 30.16 7.66 20.83
C GLN A 153 31.21 6.70 21.43
N GLU A 154 30.86 5.93 22.46
CA GLU A 154 31.74 4.90 23.06
C GLU A 154 32.10 3.81 22.03
N VAL A 155 31.12 3.33 21.27
CA VAL A 155 31.35 2.34 20.21
C VAL A 155 32.24 2.89 19.09
N PHE A 156 32.09 4.19 18.77
CA PHE A 156 32.96 4.87 17.83
C PHE A 156 34.40 4.96 18.37
N GLU A 157 34.57 5.35 19.64
CA GLU A 157 35.87 5.49 20.31
C GLU A 157 36.60 4.13 20.44
N GLU A 158 35.88 3.04 20.73
CA GLU A 158 36.45 1.67 20.75
C GLU A 158 36.91 1.19 19.36
N ALA A 159 36.25 1.67 18.30
CA ALA A 159 36.59 1.33 16.92
C ALA A 159 37.70 2.20 16.33
N THR A 160 38.01 3.36 16.94
CA THR A 160 39.15 4.19 16.55
C THR A 160 40.45 3.61 17.09
N VAL A 161 41.33 3.16 16.19
CA VAL A 161 42.60 2.48 16.54
C VAL A 161 43.80 3.44 16.51
N ASP A 162 43.64 4.67 15.99
CA ASP A 162 44.72 5.66 15.84
C ASP A 162 44.49 6.95 16.65
N ASP A 163 45.58 7.69 16.91
CA ASP A 163 45.56 8.99 17.61
C ASP A 163 44.86 10.12 16.81
N SER A 164 44.16 9.77 15.71
CA SER A 164 43.52 10.74 14.81
C SER A 164 42.07 11.06 15.18
N GLY A 165 41.44 10.24 16.03
CA GLY A 165 40.07 10.45 16.51
C GLY A 165 39.00 10.38 15.42
N CYS A 166 39.29 9.74 14.28
CA CYS A 166 38.37 9.59 13.15
C CYS A 166 38.39 8.15 12.61
N LEU A 167 37.26 7.65 12.10
CA LEU A 167 37.18 6.37 11.39
C LEU A 167 37.44 6.55 9.89
N ASP A 168 38.15 5.62 9.27
CA ASP A 168 38.21 5.52 7.80
C ASP A 168 36.92 4.90 7.23
N GLU A 169 36.69 5.10 5.92
CA GLU A 169 35.48 4.64 5.23
C GLU A 169 35.24 3.13 5.41
N ARG A 170 36.30 2.31 5.40
CA ARG A 170 36.18 0.85 5.50
C ARG A 170 35.72 0.43 6.90
N THR A 171 36.36 0.98 7.92
CA THR A 171 36.07 0.69 9.34
C THR A 171 34.69 1.19 9.73
N ALA A 172 34.27 2.34 9.21
CA ALA A 172 32.93 2.88 9.45
C ALA A 172 31.82 2.03 8.82
N ILE A 173 32.04 1.52 7.60
CA ILE A 173 31.12 0.58 6.95
C ILE A 173 31.02 -0.70 7.79
N GLU A 174 32.15 -1.28 8.19
CA GLU A 174 32.19 -2.49 9.01
C GLU A 174 31.47 -2.29 10.35
N LEU A 175 31.67 -1.15 10.99
CA LEU A 175 31.03 -0.81 12.27
C LEU A 175 29.52 -0.58 12.14
N LEU A 176 29.07 0.15 11.11
CA LEU A 176 27.63 0.36 10.86
C LEU A 176 26.92 -0.93 10.48
N GLN A 177 27.56 -1.79 9.70
CA GLN A 177 27.02 -3.12 9.40
C GLN A 177 26.95 -4.02 10.63
N LYS A 178 27.97 -3.94 11.51
CA LYS A 178 27.97 -4.65 12.79
C LYS A 178 26.86 -4.16 13.74
N LEU A 179 26.59 -2.85 13.74
CA LEU A 179 25.54 -2.23 14.56
C LEU A 179 24.12 -2.39 14.00
N SER A 180 23.99 -2.67 12.70
CA SER A 180 22.70 -2.80 12.02
C SER A 180 22.79 -3.91 10.97
N GLY A 181 22.55 -5.14 11.43
CA GLY A 181 22.85 -6.39 10.70
C GLY A 181 22.17 -6.59 9.34
N GLU A 182 21.23 -5.74 8.92
CA GLU A 182 20.52 -5.83 7.64
C GLU A 182 20.93 -4.75 6.62
N MET A 183 21.93 -3.92 6.92
CA MET A 183 22.26 -2.77 6.09
C MET A 183 23.21 -3.10 4.93
N THR A 184 22.74 -2.89 3.70
CA THR A 184 23.56 -3.10 2.51
C THR A 184 24.70 -2.09 2.43
N THR A 185 25.89 -2.57 2.10
CA THR A 185 27.13 -1.78 1.99
C THR A 185 26.99 -0.58 1.04
N ASN A 186 26.11 -0.69 0.04
CA ASN A 186 25.85 0.39 -0.92
C ASN A 186 25.06 1.56 -0.31
N ARG A 187 24.10 1.29 0.58
CA ARG A 187 23.33 2.34 1.28
C ARG A 187 24.21 3.10 2.26
N ILE A 188 25.11 2.38 2.94
CA ILE A 188 26.10 2.98 3.86
C ILE A 188 27.13 3.80 3.06
N ARG A 189 27.72 3.25 1.98
CA ARG A 189 28.65 4.00 1.10
C ARG A 189 28.04 5.25 0.49
N GLN A 190 26.76 5.19 0.10
CA GLN A 190 26.08 6.35 -0.46
C GLN A 190 25.97 7.46 0.59
N LYS A 191 25.55 7.12 1.81
CA LYS A 191 25.46 8.07 2.94
C LYS A 191 26.82 8.59 3.38
N LEU A 192 27.85 7.75 3.35
CA LEU A 192 29.25 8.16 3.56
C LEU A 192 29.69 9.19 2.53
N ALA A 193 29.39 8.94 1.24
CA ALA A 193 29.69 9.88 0.17
C ALA A 193 28.88 11.19 0.27
N GLU A 194 27.67 11.16 0.86
CA GLU A 194 26.86 12.34 1.16
C GLU A 194 27.51 13.19 2.27
N PHE A 195 27.94 12.58 3.38
CA PHE A 195 28.65 13.27 4.47
C PHE A 195 30.03 13.76 4.04
N ASP A 196 30.78 12.98 3.25
CA ASP A 196 32.12 13.35 2.77
C ASP A 196 32.10 14.51 1.76
N GLN A 197 30.98 14.67 1.03
CA GLN A 197 30.72 15.83 0.18
C GLN A 197 30.33 17.10 0.95
N MET A 198 29.90 16.97 2.22
CA MET A 198 29.59 18.10 3.11
C MET A 198 30.85 18.72 3.76
N LYS A 199 32.00 18.02 3.72
CA LYS A 199 33.29 18.50 4.26
C LYS A 199 33.99 19.47 3.32
N ASN A 200 34.35 20.64 3.86
CA ASN A 200 35.14 21.68 3.19
C ASN A 200 36.55 21.85 3.75
N ASP A 201 36.90 21.14 4.82
CA ASP A 201 38.25 21.04 5.36
C ASP A 201 38.94 19.79 4.77
N GLY A 202 40.27 19.79 4.62
CA GLY A 202 41.04 18.75 3.91
C GLY A 202 41.05 17.34 4.52
N LYS A 203 40.00 16.97 5.28
CA LYS A 203 39.81 15.70 6.00
C LYS A 203 38.80 14.76 5.30
N ARG A 204 38.72 14.82 3.97
CA ARG A 204 37.88 13.91 3.18
C ARG A 204 38.31 12.45 3.35
N GLY A 205 37.35 11.53 3.34
CA GLY A 205 37.54 10.09 3.50
C GLY A 205 37.68 9.62 4.95
N ARG A 206 37.38 10.47 5.93
CA ARG A 206 37.40 10.17 7.37
C ARG A 206 36.10 10.63 8.01
N ILE A 207 35.66 9.99 9.09
CA ILE A 207 34.38 10.28 9.77
C ILE A 207 34.66 10.52 11.23
N ASP A 208 34.14 11.61 11.79
CA ASP A 208 34.23 11.87 13.23
C ASP A 208 33.03 11.26 14.00
N SER A 209 33.12 11.27 15.32
CA SER A 209 32.13 10.64 16.20
C SER A 209 30.71 11.19 15.97
N LYS A 210 30.59 12.49 15.74
CA LYS A 210 29.30 13.16 15.55
C LYS A 210 28.67 12.77 14.22
N GLU A 211 29.46 12.76 13.16
CA GLU A 211 29.03 12.35 11.81
C GLU A 211 28.59 10.89 11.76
N PHE A 212 29.29 10.03 12.50
CA PHE A 212 28.92 8.62 12.63
C PHE A 212 27.55 8.44 13.29
N ILE A 213 27.29 9.17 14.39
CA ILE A 213 26.03 9.15 15.13
C ILE A 213 24.86 9.64 14.26
N ASP A 214 25.04 10.79 13.60
CA ASP A 214 24.00 11.40 12.76
C ASP A 214 23.66 10.50 11.56
N MET A 215 24.67 9.92 10.93
CA MET A 215 24.50 8.97 9.85
C MET A 215 23.73 7.72 10.32
N PHE A 216 24.03 7.17 11.51
CA PHE A 216 23.30 6.02 12.04
C PHE A 216 21.81 6.34 12.29
N LYS A 217 21.49 7.53 12.82
CA LYS A 217 20.10 7.97 13.07
C LYS A 217 19.28 8.14 11.79
N GLU A 218 19.85 8.80 10.78
CA GLU A 218 19.15 9.02 9.50
C GLU A 218 18.90 7.72 8.76
N ILE A 219 19.88 6.84 8.77
CA ILE A 219 19.78 5.57 8.07
C ILE A 219 18.77 4.64 8.77
N ALA A 220 18.61 4.73 10.09
CA ALA A 220 17.72 3.87 10.87
C ALA A 220 16.24 4.32 10.93
N THR A 221 15.87 5.52 10.48
CA THR A 221 14.50 6.08 10.67
C THR A 221 13.64 6.03 9.38
N ARG A 222 12.41 5.48 9.43
CA ARG A 222 11.51 5.29 8.25
C ARG A 222 10.61 6.51 7.94
N PRO A 223 10.38 6.88 6.65
CA PRO A 223 9.58 8.06 6.26
C PRO A 223 8.07 7.97 6.50
N GLU A 224 7.53 6.74 6.58
CA GLU A 224 6.09 6.43 6.67
C GLU A 224 5.49 6.75 8.07
N MET A 225 6.35 7.07 9.03
CA MET A 225 6.00 7.30 10.44
C MET A 225 5.72 8.78 10.76
N SER A 226 5.41 9.62 9.77
CA SER A 226 5.27 11.08 9.95
C SER A 226 4.01 11.52 10.72
N ASP A 227 3.00 10.63 10.82
CA ASP A 227 1.75 10.87 11.53
C ASP A 227 1.71 10.22 12.93
N LEU A 228 2.81 9.60 13.36
CA LEU A 228 2.94 9.10 14.73
C LEU A 228 3.20 10.27 15.68
N THR A 229 2.25 10.52 16.56
CA THR A 229 2.44 11.42 17.69
C THR A 229 2.97 10.63 18.89
N PRO A 230 3.73 11.26 19.80
CA PRO A 230 4.15 10.63 21.06
C PRO A 230 2.99 10.05 21.86
N GLU A 231 1.81 10.67 21.79
CA GLU A 231 0.59 10.20 22.43
C GLU A 231 0.14 8.86 21.86
N LYS A 232 0.17 8.70 20.53
CA LYS A 232 -0.20 7.43 19.88
C LYS A 232 0.79 6.31 20.19
N CYS A 233 2.08 6.62 20.27
CA CYS A 233 3.08 5.66 20.75
C CYS A 233 2.80 5.23 22.20
N LYS A 234 2.41 6.17 23.05
CA LYS A 234 2.06 5.89 24.45
C LYS A 234 0.80 5.03 24.55
N GLU A 235 -0.24 5.29 23.76
CA GLU A 235 -1.45 4.47 23.69
C GLU A 235 -1.12 3.01 23.33
N ILE A 236 -0.27 2.80 22.31
CA ILE A 236 0.21 1.46 21.93
C ILE A 236 0.93 0.79 23.11
N ILE A 237 1.82 1.51 23.80
CA ILE A 237 2.53 0.97 24.96
C ILE A 237 1.55 0.60 26.08
N ASP A 238 0.65 1.52 26.44
CA ASP A 238 -0.32 1.33 27.52
C ASP A 238 -1.28 0.17 27.24
N GLN A 239 -1.58 -0.10 25.96
CA GLN A 239 -2.47 -1.17 25.51
C GLN A 239 -1.77 -2.54 25.45
N TYR A 240 -0.58 -2.62 24.86
CA TYR A 240 0.05 -3.90 24.53
C TYR A 240 1.11 -4.36 25.53
N GLU A 241 1.76 -3.45 26.26
CA GLU A 241 2.78 -3.83 27.24
C GLU A 241 2.13 -4.46 28.49
N PRO A 242 2.38 -5.75 28.78
CA PRO A 242 1.76 -6.41 29.93
C PRO A 242 2.22 -5.81 31.25
N THR A 243 3.50 -5.41 31.35
CA THR A 243 4.13 -5.08 32.62
C THR A 243 3.76 -3.65 33.04
N PRO A 244 3.06 -3.44 34.17
CA PRO A 244 2.67 -2.09 34.61
C PRO A 244 3.87 -1.15 34.77
N GLY A 245 4.97 -1.65 35.34
CA GLY A 245 6.20 -0.86 35.51
C GLY A 245 6.90 -0.50 34.19
N ALA A 246 6.67 -1.24 33.10
CA ALA A 246 7.17 -0.88 31.77
C ALA A 246 6.25 0.13 31.08
N ARG A 247 4.92 0.01 31.26
CA ARG A 247 3.93 1.00 30.82
C ARG A 247 4.18 2.37 31.43
N GLU A 248 4.36 2.44 32.75
CA GLU A 248 4.67 3.70 33.46
C GLU A 248 5.97 4.37 32.95
N LYS A 249 6.91 3.57 32.42
CA LYS A 249 8.18 4.04 31.85
C LYS A 249 8.12 4.31 30.33
N GLY A 250 6.95 4.18 29.71
CA GLY A 250 6.81 4.30 28.26
C GLY A 250 7.73 3.33 27.50
N GLN A 251 7.88 2.10 27.99
CA GLN A 251 8.70 1.07 27.37
C GLN A 251 7.81 -0.03 26.79
N LEU A 252 8.06 -0.39 25.53
CA LEU A 252 7.51 -1.61 24.93
C LEU A 252 8.61 -2.68 24.94
N LEU A 253 8.44 -3.69 25.78
CA LEU A 253 9.38 -4.80 25.90
C LEU A 253 9.07 -5.87 24.83
N ILE A 254 9.89 -6.93 24.74
CA ILE A 254 9.73 -7.94 23.69
C ILE A 254 8.34 -8.59 23.71
N ASP A 255 7.77 -8.85 24.88
CA ASP A 255 6.43 -9.43 25.00
C ASP A 255 5.35 -8.45 24.54
N GLY A 256 5.46 -7.18 24.93
CA GLY A 256 4.56 -6.12 24.46
C GLY A 256 4.67 -5.87 22.96
N PHE A 257 5.89 -5.87 22.42
CA PHE A 257 6.14 -5.70 20.99
C PHE A 257 5.64 -6.89 20.17
N THR A 258 5.82 -8.11 20.66
CA THR A 258 5.26 -9.32 20.03
C THR A 258 3.74 -9.28 20.04
N LYS A 259 3.11 -8.86 21.16
CA LYS A 259 1.66 -8.65 21.22
C LYS A 259 1.18 -7.58 20.25
N TYR A 260 1.93 -6.49 20.09
CA TYR A 260 1.63 -5.45 19.11
C TYR A 260 1.73 -5.99 17.67
N LEU A 261 2.78 -6.73 17.33
CA LEU A 261 2.93 -7.34 16.00
C LEU A 261 1.81 -8.34 15.67
N LEU A 262 1.31 -9.07 16.66
CA LEU A 262 0.19 -10.02 16.49
C LEU A 262 -1.19 -9.34 16.52
N SER A 263 -1.25 -8.05 16.85
CA SER A 263 -2.50 -7.28 16.93
C SER A 263 -3.10 -7.03 15.55
N GLU A 264 -4.36 -6.57 15.53
CA GLU A 264 -5.01 -6.16 14.28
C GLU A 264 -4.37 -4.93 13.62
N GLU A 265 -3.61 -4.11 14.37
CA GLU A 265 -2.93 -2.93 13.83
C GLU A 265 -1.74 -3.32 12.94
N CYS A 266 -1.21 -4.52 13.12
CA CYS A 266 -0.14 -5.11 12.33
C CYS A 266 -0.65 -6.13 11.29
N ASP A 267 -1.96 -6.21 11.07
CA ASP A 267 -2.54 -6.96 9.97
C ASP A 267 -2.11 -6.35 8.62
N ILE A 268 -1.95 -7.19 7.60
CA ILE A 268 -1.56 -6.76 6.26
C ILE A 268 -2.64 -5.91 5.57
N PHE A 269 -3.91 -6.07 5.96
CA PHE A 269 -5.05 -5.39 5.34
C PHE A 269 -5.25 -3.99 5.92
N GLU A 270 -5.19 -2.97 5.07
CA GLU A 270 -5.42 -1.56 5.43
C GLU A 270 -6.81 -1.36 6.09
N PRO A 271 -6.87 -0.95 7.37
CA PRO A 271 -8.12 -0.77 8.09
C PRO A 271 -9.12 0.18 7.40
N ALA A 272 -8.64 1.21 6.69
CA ALA A 272 -9.52 2.13 5.97
C ALA A 272 -10.39 1.46 4.89
N HIS A 273 -9.96 0.31 4.35
CA HIS A 273 -10.73 -0.47 3.38
C HIS A 273 -11.73 -1.44 4.02
N ARG A 274 -11.74 -1.56 5.36
CA ARG A 274 -12.78 -2.32 6.11
C ARG A 274 -14.09 -1.54 6.22
N GLU A 275 -14.07 -0.26 5.89
CA GLU A 275 -15.26 0.58 5.71
C GLU A 275 -15.46 0.94 4.24
N VAL A 276 -16.64 1.46 3.90
CA VAL A 276 -16.92 1.97 2.55
C VAL A 276 -16.11 3.24 2.33
N CYS A 277 -15.03 3.14 1.55
CA CYS A 277 -14.08 4.22 1.30
C CYS A 277 -14.09 4.73 -0.15
N GLN A 278 -14.67 3.98 -1.08
CA GLN A 278 -14.73 4.34 -2.49
C GLN A 278 -15.94 5.24 -2.79
N ASP A 279 -15.87 6.01 -3.87
CA ASP A 279 -16.99 6.83 -4.33
C ASP A 279 -18.15 5.93 -4.80
N MET A 280 -19.30 6.02 -4.12
CA MET A 280 -20.51 5.24 -4.38
C MET A 280 -21.55 6.00 -5.22
N THR A 281 -21.19 7.17 -5.76
CA THR A 281 -22.08 8.07 -6.53
C THR A 281 -21.93 7.95 -8.05
N HIS A 282 -21.00 7.12 -8.54
CA HIS A 282 -20.90 6.83 -9.97
C HIS A 282 -22.07 5.94 -10.46
N PRO A 283 -22.32 5.89 -11.78
CA PRO A 283 -23.28 4.95 -12.37
C PRO A 283 -23.03 3.48 -12.02
N LEU A 284 -24.08 2.66 -11.96
CA LEU A 284 -23.97 1.20 -11.72
C LEU A 284 -22.99 0.51 -12.67
N THR A 285 -22.88 0.97 -13.92
CA THR A 285 -21.94 0.43 -14.92
C THR A 285 -20.49 0.58 -14.51
N HIS A 286 -20.15 1.45 -13.57
CA HIS A 286 -18.78 1.73 -13.12
C HIS A 286 -18.30 0.84 -11.98
N TYR A 287 -19.10 -0.12 -11.51
CA TYR A 287 -18.74 -1.01 -10.41
C TYR A 287 -18.63 -2.46 -10.86
N PHE A 288 -17.71 -3.20 -10.27
CA PHE A 288 -17.82 -4.66 -10.16
C PHE A 288 -18.83 -4.98 -9.08
N ILE A 289 -19.72 -5.94 -9.36
CA ILE A 289 -20.87 -6.27 -8.50
C ILE A 289 -20.79 -7.74 -8.12
N SER A 290 -20.76 -8.01 -6.81
CA SER A 290 -20.73 -9.37 -6.30
C SER A 290 -21.99 -10.12 -6.73
N THR A 291 -21.82 -11.11 -7.59
CA THR A 291 -22.86 -11.93 -8.24
C THR A 291 -22.65 -13.43 -7.99
N SER A 292 -23.70 -14.10 -7.54
CA SER A 292 -23.77 -15.56 -7.35
C SER A 292 -24.54 -16.23 -8.49
N HIS A 293 -24.04 -17.37 -8.95
CA HIS A 293 -24.69 -18.26 -9.91
C HIS A 293 -25.44 -19.39 -9.17
N ASN A 294 -26.67 -19.69 -9.62
CA ASN A 294 -27.55 -20.71 -9.03
C ASN A 294 -27.52 -20.71 -7.48
N SER A 295 -27.80 -19.55 -6.88
CA SER A 295 -27.59 -19.27 -5.45
C SER A 295 -28.33 -20.20 -4.48
N PHE A 296 -29.32 -20.95 -4.95
CA PHE A 296 -30.07 -21.94 -4.17
C PHE A 296 -29.35 -23.29 -4.05
N LEU A 297 -28.38 -23.62 -4.91
CA LEU A 297 -27.68 -24.90 -4.89
C LEU A 297 -26.55 -24.92 -3.86
N LEU A 298 -26.50 -25.98 -3.05
CA LEU A 298 -25.43 -26.18 -2.07
C LEU A 298 -24.28 -27.09 -2.56
N GLU A 299 -24.48 -27.82 -3.66
CA GLU A 299 -23.50 -28.79 -4.19
C GLU A 299 -23.47 -28.77 -5.74
N ASP A 300 -23.51 -29.94 -6.39
CA ASP A 300 -23.44 -30.11 -7.84
C ASP A 300 -24.73 -29.67 -8.57
N GLN A 301 -24.62 -29.45 -9.89
CA GLN A 301 -25.71 -28.93 -10.71
C GLN A 301 -26.80 -29.96 -11.04
N LEU A 302 -26.58 -31.26 -10.83
CA LEU A 302 -27.52 -32.32 -11.27
C LEU A 302 -28.34 -32.93 -10.14
N LYS A 303 -27.74 -33.11 -8.96
CA LYS A 303 -28.32 -33.82 -7.81
C LYS A 303 -28.18 -33.04 -6.50
N GLY A 304 -27.43 -31.96 -6.49
CA GLY A 304 -27.22 -31.14 -5.30
C GLY A 304 -28.53 -30.63 -4.68
N PRO A 305 -28.61 -30.51 -3.35
CA PRO A 305 -29.80 -30.01 -2.70
C PRO A 305 -29.97 -28.50 -2.96
N SER A 306 -31.19 -28.10 -3.32
CA SER A 306 -31.63 -26.70 -3.28
C SER A 306 -32.04 -26.34 -1.84
N SER A 307 -31.56 -25.20 -1.35
CA SER A 307 -31.85 -24.71 -0.01
C SER A 307 -31.89 -23.19 0.04
N VAL A 308 -32.70 -22.64 0.96
CA VAL A 308 -32.68 -21.21 1.27
C VAL A 308 -31.36 -20.75 1.90
N GLU A 309 -30.60 -21.68 2.48
CA GLU A 309 -29.30 -21.43 3.11
C GLU A 309 -28.27 -20.85 2.12
N GLY A 310 -28.34 -21.23 0.84
CA GLY A 310 -27.46 -20.68 -0.18
C GLY A 310 -27.63 -19.17 -0.36
N TYR A 311 -28.87 -18.66 -0.22
CA TYR A 311 -29.14 -17.22 -0.22
C TYR A 311 -28.61 -16.53 1.04
N ILE A 312 -28.80 -17.16 2.21
CA ILE A 312 -28.32 -16.63 3.50
C ILE A 312 -26.80 -16.46 3.45
N ARG A 313 -26.07 -17.51 3.04
CA ARG A 313 -24.62 -17.49 2.91
C ARG A 313 -24.14 -16.45 1.90
N ALA A 314 -24.76 -16.39 0.72
CA ALA A 314 -24.38 -15.43 -0.29
C ALA A 314 -24.56 -13.98 0.20
N LEU A 315 -25.73 -13.66 0.76
CA LEU A 315 -26.02 -12.30 1.25
C LEU A 315 -25.19 -11.93 2.50
N GLY A 316 -24.91 -12.91 3.38
CA GLY A 316 -24.04 -12.77 4.54
C GLY A 316 -22.58 -12.49 4.17
N ASN A 317 -22.14 -12.92 2.98
CA ASN A 317 -20.82 -12.62 2.41
C ASN A 317 -20.83 -11.36 1.51
N GLY A 318 -21.85 -10.51 1.61
CA GLY A 318 -21.92 -9.26 0.87
C GLY A 318 -22.34 -9.40 -0.60
N CYS A 319 -22.82 -10.56 -1.06
CA CYS A 319 -23.31 -10.73 -2.44
C CYS A 319 -24.47 -9.77 -2.75
N ARG A 320 -24.46 -9.15 -3.94
CA ARG A 320 -25.43 -8.11 -4.38
C ARG A 320 -26.21 -8.50 -5.62
N CYS A 321 -26.00 -9.69 -6.16
CA CYS A 321 -26.83 -10.26 -7.22
C CYS A 321 -27.00 -11.76 -7.02
N VAL A 322 -28.25 -12.21 -6.76
CA VAL A 322 -28.59 -13.61 -6.49
C VAL A 322 -29.54 -14.14 -7.57
N LYS A 323 -29.40 -15.42 -7.92
CA LYS A 323 -30.24 -16.06 -8.94
C LYS A 323 -31.39 -16.83 -8.30
N VAL A 324 -32.59 -16.68 -8.87
CA VAL A 324 -33.80 -17.43 -8.51
C VAL A 324 -34.34 -18.08 -9.79
N ASP A 325 -34.29 -19.40 -9.87
CA ASP A 325 -34.77 -20.19 -11.01
C ASP A 325 -36.15 -20.75 -10.70
N SER A 326 -37.21 -20.14 -11.26
CA SER A 326 -38.60 -20.36 -10.88
C SER A 326 -39.31 -21.29 -11.86
N TRP A 327 -39.89 -22.37 -11.33
CA TRP A 327 -40.59 -23.43 -12.05
C TRP A 327 -41.98 -23.69 -11.48
N ASP A 328 -42.86 -24.29 -12.27
CA ASP A 328 -44.22 -24.61 -11.82
C ASP A 328 -44.21 -25.63 -10.68
N GLY A 329 -44.90 -25.31 -9.58
CA GLY A 329 -45.25 -26.26 -8.51
C GLY A 329 -46.73 -26.69 -8.56
N PRO A 330 -47.22 -27.49 -7.60
CA PRO A 330 -48.61 -27.92 -7.56
C PRO A 330 -49.57 -26.77 -7.23
N ASP A 331 -49.20 -25.90 -6.28
CA ASP A 331 -50.03 -24.79 -5.80
C ASP A 331 -49.35 -23.41 -5.97
N GLU A 332 -48.03 -23.36 -5.77
CA GLU A 332 -47.21 -22.16 -5.92
C GLU A 332 -45.86 -22.49 -6.57
N PRO A 333 -45.13 -21.51 -7.14
CA PRO A 333 -43.88 -21.76 -7.82
C PRO A 333 -42.81 -22.37 -6.91
N TYR A 334 -42.03 -23.28 -7.49
CA TYR A 334 -40.83 -23.84 -6.88
C TYR A 334 -39.56 -23.16 -7.42
N VAL A 335 -38.49 -23.26 -6.64
CA VAL A 335 -37.13 -22.92 -7.04
C VAL A 335 -36.27 -24.18 -7.02
N TYR A 336 -35.68 -24.51 -8.16
CA TYR A 336 -34.73 -25.62 -8.35
C TYR A 336 -34.08 -25.52 -9.74
N HIS A 337 -33.10 -26.37 -10.02
CA HIS A 337 -32.48 -26.42 -11.34
C HIS A 337 -33.29 -27.31 -12.29
N GLY A 338 -33.88 -26.73 -13.32
CA GLY A 338 -34.76 -27.42 -14.27
C GLY A 338 -34.15 -28.66 -14.93
N ASN A 339 -34.99 -29.65 -15.24
CA ASN A 339 -34.58 -30.90 -15.92
C ASN A 339 -33.47 -31.70 -15.19
N THR A 340 -33.30 -31.49 -13.89
CA THR A 340 -32.35 -32.22 -13.04
C THR A 340 -33.04 -32.95 -11.88
N MET A 341 -32.24 -33.59 -11.02
CA MET A 341 -32.69 -34.31 -9.82
C MET A 341 -32.50 -33.48 -8.54
N THR A 342 -32.22 -32.17 -8.68
CA THR A 342 -32.08 -31.26 -7.54
C THR A 342 -33.38 -31.16 -6.74
N SER A 343 -33.26 -30.97 -5.42
CA SER A 343 -34.44 -30.79 -4.55
C SER A 343 -35.13 -29.46 -4.85
N LYS A 344 -36.37 -29.29 -4.39
CA LYS A 344 -37.19 -28.11 -4.65
C LYS A 344 -37.45 -27.34 -3.36
N ILE A 345 -37.41 -26.03 -3.43
CA ILE A 345 -37.80 -25.12 -2.35
C ILE A 345 -38.92 -24.19 -2.82
N LEU A 346 -39.72 -23.66 -1.89
CA LEU A 346 -40.83 -22.77 -2.23
C LEU A 346 -40.32 -21.39 -2.63
N PHE A 347 -40.85 -20.83 -3.73
CA PHE A 347 -40.48 -19.48 -4.18
C PHE A 347 -40.77 -18.41 -3.12
N ARG A 348 -41.90 -18.54 -2.41
CA ARG A 348 -42.26 -17.62 -1.30
C ARG A 348 -41.19 -17.60 -0.21
N ASP A 349 -40.73 -18.76 0.22
CA ASP A 349 -39.76 -18.88 1.31
C ASP A 349 -38.41 -18.30 0.89
N CYS A 350 -38.02 -18.51 -0.38
CA CYS A 350 -36.83 -17.88 -0.96
C CYS A 350 -36.90 -16.35 -0.92
N VAL A 351 -38.01 -15.76 -1.38
CA VAL A 351 -38.18 -14.29 -1.41
C VAL A 351 -38.23 -13.70 0.00
N GLU A 352 -38.81 -14.44 0.96
CA GLU A 352 -38.85 -14.04 2.37
C GLU A 352 -37.47 -13.99 3.00
N VAL A 353 -36.67 -15.06 2.81
CA VAL A 353 -35.27 -15.10 3.27
C VAL A 353 -34.43 -14.02 2.58
N ILE A 354 -34.58 -13.84 1.26
CA ILE A 354 -33.86 -12.77 0.55
C ILE A 354 -34.20 -11.41 1.15
N LYS A 355 -35.48 -11.13 1.44
CA LYS A 355 -35.89 -9.85 2.06
C LYS A 355 -35.23 -9.64 3.42
N GLU A 356 -35.23 -10.68 4.26
CA GLU A 356 -34.68 -10.63 5.61
C GLU A 356 -33.18 -10.30 5.61
N PHE A 357 -32.42 -10.94 4.73
CA PHE A 357 -30.96 -10.81 4.68
C PHE A 357 -30.44 -9.79 3.66
N ALA A 358 -31.30 -9.24 2.79
CA ALA A 358 -30.90 -8.36 1.68
C ALA A 358 -29.98 -7.22 2.14
N PHE A 359 -30.29 -6.59 3.27
CA PHE A 359 -29.56 -5.42 3.77
C PHE A 359 -28.92 -5.62 5.13
N ALA A 360 -28.81 -6.88 5.60
CA ALA A 360 -28.18 -7.18 6.89
C ALA A 360 -26.68 -6.86 6.88
N TYR A 361 -25.99 -7.21 5.79
CA TYR A 361 -24.55 -6.98 5.65
C TYR A 361 -24.22 -5.67 4.90
N SER A 362 -24.95 -5.35 3.83
CA SER A 362 -24.70 -4.19 2.98
C SER A 362 -25.99 -3.43 2.66
N GLN A 363 -25.98 -2.10 2.80
CA GLN A 363 -27.14 -1.25 2.51
C GLN A 363 -27.31 -0.93 1.02
N TYR A 364 -26.34 -1.30 0.18
CA TYR A 364 -26.36 -1.05 -1.27
C TYR A 364 -27.35 -1.97 -2.00
N PRO A 365 -27.83 -1.57 -3.19
CA PRO A 365 -28.88 -2.28 -3.90
C PRO A 365 -28.59 -3.77 -4.10
N LEU A 366 -29.64 -4.59 -3.96
CA LEU A 366 -29.61 -6.01 -4.26
C LEU A 366 -30.33 -6.27 -5.59
N ILE A 367 -29.80 -7.17 -6.40
CA ILE A 367 -30.43 -7.58 -7.65
C ILE A 367 -30.87 -9.05 -7.55
N ILE A 368 -32.13 -9.31 -7.86
CA ILE A 368 -32.65 -10.67 -8.02
C ILE A 368 -32.69 -10.97 -9.52
N HIS A 369 -31.80 -11.84 -9.97
CA HIS A 369 -31.86 -12.42 -11.31
C HIS A 369 -32.91 -13.53 -11.32
N LEU A 370 -34.09 -13.20 -11.85
CA LEU A 370 -35.22 -14.12 -11.96
C LEU A 370 -35.19 -14.81 -13.32
N GLU A 371 -34.86 -16.10 -13.28
CA GLU A 371 -35.05 -17.00 -14.41
C GLU A 371 -36.42 -17.67 -14.26
N ASN A 372 -37.30 -17.50 -15.25
CA ASN A 372 -38.71 -17.85 -15.14
C ASN A 372 -39.13 -18.85 -16.21
N HIS A 373 -39.58 -20.01 -15.74
CA HIS A 373 -40.12 -21.12 -16.54
C HIS A 373 -41.56 -21.49 -16.14
N CYS A 374 -42.21 -20.64 -15.34
CA CYS A 374 -43.56 -20.88 -14.85
C CYS A 374 -44.63 -20.62 -15.93
N SER A 375 -45.76 -21.31 -15.82
CA SER A 375 -47.02 -20.99 -16.50
C SER A 375 -47.53 -19.59 -16.14
N ILE A 376 -48.40 -19.00 -16.96
CA ILE A 376 -48.95 -17.65 -16.74
C ILE A 376 -49.66 -17.51 -15.38
N GLU A 377 -50.37 -18.55 -14.94
CA GLU A 377 -51.06 -18.55 -13.64
C GLU A 377 -50.06 -18.47 -12.48
N GLN A 378 -49.00 -19.26 -12.53
CA GLN A 378 -47.94 -19.26 -11.52
C GLN A 378 -47.06 -18.01 -11.58
N GLN A 379 -46.84 -17.43 -12.77
CA GLN A 379 -46.18 -16.13 -12.90
C GLN A 379 -46.95 -15.01 -12.18
N LYS A 380 -48.29 -15.03 -12.20
CA LYS A 380 -49.12 -14.07 -11.44
C LYS A 380 -48.95 -14.28 -9.93
N ILE A 381 -48.84 -15.53 -9.48
CA ILE A 381 -48.53 -15.85 -8.07
C ILE A 381 -47.14 -15.33 -7.70
N ALA A 382 -46.12 -15.60 -8.52
CA ALA A 382 -44.76 -15.10 -8.30
C ALA A 382 -44.72 -13.56 -8.21
N ALA A 383 -45.39 -12.87 -9.13
CA ALA A 383 -45.49 -11.40 -9.12
C ALA A 383 -46.18 -10.88 -7.85
N LYS A 384 -47.25 -11.55 -7.38
CA LYS A 384 -47.93 -11.22 -6.13
C LYS A 384 -47.03 -11.44 -4.91
N VAL A 385 -46.26 -12.54 -4.89
CA VAL A 385 -45.28 -12.83 -3.83
C VAL A 385 -44.22 -11.73 -3.78
N LEU A 386 -43.59 -11.39 -4.92
CA LEU A 386 -42.58 -10.33 -4.99
C LEU A 386 -43.12 -8.99 -4.48
N ARG A 387 -44.31 -8.56 -4.93
CA ARG A 387 -44.92 -7.30 -4.47
C ARG A 387 -45.25 -7.32 -2.98
N SER A 388 -45.85 -8.41 -2.50
CA SER A 388 -46.35 -8.50 -1.12
C SER A 388 -45.24 -8.67 -0.08
N LYS A 389 -44.18 -9.41 -0.41
CA LYS A 389 -43.03 -9.64 0.47
C LYS A 389 -42.05 -8.49 0.41
N LEU A 390 -41.58 -8.07 -0.78
CA LEU A 390 -40.53 -7.05 -0.91
C LEU A 390 -41.01 -5.60 -0.67
N ARG A 391 -42.28 -5.29 -0.95
CA ARG A 391 -42.93 -3.99 -0.67
C ARG A 391 -42.06 -2.78 -1.02
N ASP A 392 -41.71 -1.96 -0.02
CA ASP A 392 -40.98 -0.70 -0.18
C ASP A 392 -39.52 -0.89 -0.63
N ASN A 393 -38.96 -2.09 -0.42
CA ASN A 393 -37.64 -2.44 -0.92
C ASN A 393 -37.67 -2.70 -2.43
N LEU A 394 -38.80 -3.14 -3.01
CA LEU A 394 -38.88 -3.42 -4.44
C LEU A 394 -38.79 -2.12 -5.26
N TYR A 395 -37.78 -2.03 -6.11
CA TYR A 395 -37.64 -0.92 -7.04
C TYR A 395 -38.34 -1.25 -8.35
N ILE A 396 -39.19 -0.32 -8.80
CA ILE A 396 -39.85 -0.36 -10.09
C ILE A 396 -39.50 0.95 -10.79
N HIS A 397 -38.74 0.85 -11.87
CA HIS A 397 -38.38 2.01 -12.66
C HIS A 397 -39.63 2.63 -13.28
N ARG A 398 -39.81 3.95 -13.09
CA ARG A 398 -40.92 4.70 -13.66
C ARG A 398 -40.47 5.42 -14.92
N ASP A 399 -41.28 5.39 -15.97
CA ASP A 399 -40.96 6.01 -17.26
C ASP A 399 -40.84 7.55 -17.20
N ASP A 400 -41.31 8.18 -16.12
CA ASP A 400 -41.20 9.63 -15.86
C ASP A 400 -39.89 10.03 -15.15
N SER A 401 -39.02 9.06 -14.82
CA SER A 401 -37.79 9.36 -14.10
C SER A 401 -36.76 10.08 -14.99
N PRO A 402 -36.08 11.12 -14.48
CA PRO A 402 -35.16 11.94 -15.28
C PRO A 402 -33.83 11.24 -15.60
N LYS A 403 -33.52 10.11 -14.96
CA LYS A 403 -32.29 9.33 -15.16
C LYS A 403 -32.62 7.90 -15.52
N GLU A 404 -31.92 7.36 -16.51
CA GLU A 404 -31.98 5.93 -16.80
C GLU A 404 -31.41 5.11 -15.64
N LEU A 405 -31.95 3.90 -15.41
CA LEU A 405 -31.56 3.05 -14.28
C LEU A 405 -30.06 2.77 -14.19
N CYS A 406 -29.40 2.52 -15.32
CA CYS A 406 -27.97 2.21 -15.33
C CYS A 406 -27.07 3.44 -15.12
N GLN A 407 -27.64 4.65 -15.22
CA GLN A 407 -26.99 5.90 -14.85
C GLN A 407 -27.19 6.26 -13.37
N MET A 408 -28.08 5.55 -12.67
CA MET A 408 -28.22 5.70 -11.22
C MET A 408 -27.02 5.06 -10.51
N SER A 409 -26.72 5.58 -9.34
CA SER A 409 -25.61 5.13 -8.51
C SER A 409 -26.06 4.10 -7.46
N PRO A 410 -25.14 3.24 -6.96
CA PRO A 410 -25.40 2.40 -5.79
C PRO A 410 -25.90 3.23 -4.59
N GLN A 411 -25.39 4.45 -4.42
CA GLN A 411 -25.81 5.35 -3.35
C GLN A 411 -27.28 5.78 -3.47
N GLU A 412 -27.77 6.09 -4.68
CA GLU A 412 -29.17 6.48 -4.92
C GLU A 412 -30.15 5.31 -4.72
N LEU A 413 -29.68 4.08 -4.91
CA LEU A 413 -30.48 2.85 -4.85
C LEU A 413 -30.34 2.10 -3.52
N LYS A 414 -29.84 2.76 -2.46
CA LYS A 414 -29.73 2.14 -1.13
C LYS A 414 -31.07 1.59 -0.62
N GLY A 415 -31.02 0.40 -0.02
CA GLY A 415 -32.20 -0.30 0.51
C GLY A 415 -33.18 -0.79 -0.57
N LYS A 416 -32.79 -0.78 -1.85
CA LYS A 416 -33.63 -1.22 -2.97
C LYS A 416 -33.24 -2.57 -3.54
N ILE A 417 -34.25 -3.32 -3.97
CA ILE A 417 -34.16 -4.63 -4.61
C ILE A 417 -34.66 -4.48 -6.05
N LEU A 418 -33.81 -4.78 -7.02
CA LEU A 418 -34.11 -4.70 -8.45
C LEU A 418 -34.35 -6.10 -8.99
N ILE A 419 -35.35 -6.26 -9.86
CA ILE A 419 -35.58 -7.52 -10.58
C ILE A 419 -34.91 -7.45 -11.94
N MET A 420 -34.01 -8.40 -12.21
CA MET A 420 -33.42 -8.66 -13.52
C MET A 420 -34.14 -9.85 -14.15
N GLY A 421 -34.69 -9.68 -15.36
CA GLY A 421 -35.44 -10.74 -16.04
C GLY A 421 -35.89 -10.35 -17.45
N LYS A 422 -36.79 -11.14 -18.05
CA LYS A 422 -37.39 -10.83 -19.35
C LYS A 422 -38.53 -9.82 -19.20
N LYS A 423 -38.66 -8.89 -20.16
CA LYS A 423 -39.69 -7.83 -20.13
C LYS A 423 -40.46 -7.78 -21.45
N LEU A 424 -41.76 -7.54 -21.37
CA LEU A 424 -42.61 -7.31 -22.54
C LEU A 424 -42.33 -5.95 -23.18
N PRO A 425 -42.50 -5.79 -24.51
CA PRO A 425 -42.41 -4.50 -25.17
C PRO A 425 -43.42 -3.49 -24.60
N LYS A 426 -43.02 -2.20 -24.53
CA LYS A 426 -43.84 -1.11 -23.95
C LYS A 426 -45.25 -0.98 -24.57
N ASN A 427 -45.43 -1.44 -25.81
CA ASN A 427 -46.69 -1.33 -26.56
C ASN A 427 -47.67 -2.49 -26.31
N CYS A 428 -47.35 -3.45 -25.44
CA CYS A 428 -48.23 -4.59 -25.13
C CYS A 428 -49.40 -4.14 -24.24
N LYS A 429 -50.60 -4.03 -24.84
CA LYS A 429 -51.85 -3.68 -24.14
C LYS A 429 -52.55 -4.88 -23.50
N ASP A 430 -52.20 -6.08 -23.94
CA ASP A 430 -52.80 -7.33 -23.45
C ASP A 430 -52.25 -7.73 -22.06
N SER A 431 -52.98 -8.60 -21.35
CA SER A 431 -52.59 -9.08 -20.01
C SER A 431 -51.34 -9.99 -20.01
N GLY A 432 -50.80 -10.30 -21.19
CA GLY A 432 -49.58 -11.09 -21.38
C GLY A 432 -49.16 -11.08 -22.84
N GLY A 433 -47.96 -11.57 -23.12
CA GLY A 433 -47.41 -11.68 -24.47
C GLY A 433 -46.34 -12.76 -24.57
N GLU A 434 -45.69 -12.85 -25.72
CA GLU A 434 -44.60 -13.81 -25.96
C GLU A 434 -43.24 -13.12 -25.93
N VAL A 435 -42.26 -13.74 -25.26
CA VAL A 435 -40.85 -13.33 -25.25
C VAL A 435 -39.97 -14.48 -25.72
N SER A 436 -38.80 -14.19 -26.30
CA SER A 436 -37.90 -15.25 -26.76
C SER A 436 -37.38 -16.10 -25.59
N GLU A 437 -37.48 -17.43 -25.71
CA GLU A 437 -36.85 -18.47 -24.91
C GLU A 437 -35.38 -18.60 -25.32
N GLU A 438 -34.59 -17.58 -25.01
CA GLU A 438 -33.14 -17.72 -25.12
C GLU A 438 -32.64 -18.22 -23.78
N GLU A 439 -32.41 -19.54 -23.70
CA GLU A 439 -31.72 -20.21 -22.59
C GLU A 439 -30.28 -19.66 -22.47
N ASP A 440 -29.71 -19.74 -21.28
CA ASP A 440 -28.31 -19.36 -20.99
C ASP A 440 -27.29 -20.30 -21.72
N GLY A 441 -27.69 -21.11 -22.70
CA GLY A 441 -26.80 -21.97 -23.49
C GLY A 441 -26.31 -21.33 -24.80
N CYS A 442 -25.02 -21.03 -24.92
CA CYS A 442 -24.38 -20.64 -26.18
C CYS A 442 -23.36 -21.70 -26.65
N GLU A 443 -23.82 -22.92 -26.92
CA GLU A 443 -23.06 -23.91 -27.68
C GLU A 443 -23.43 -23.80 -29.17
N PRO A 444 -22.49 -23.55 -30.09
CA PRO A 444 -22.74 -23.76 -31.51
C PRO A 444 -22.79 -25.27 -31.76
N SER A 445 -23.97 -25.88 -31.63
CA SER A 445 -24.20 -27.22 -32.14
C SER A 445 -23.79 -27.24 -33.62
N SER A 446 -22.89 -28.14 -33.98
CA SER A 446 -22.37 -28.35 -35.34
C SER A 446 -23.42 -28.90 -36.34
N SER A 447 -24.71 -28.72 -36.07
CA SER A 447 -25.81 -29.08 -36.94
C SER A 447 -26.43 -27.82 -37.57
N LYS A 448 -26.23 -27.68 -38.88
CA LYS A 448 -26.91 -26.68 -39.73
C LYS A 448 -28.44 -26.90 -39.70
N LYS A 449 -29.16 -26.29 -38.75
CA LYS A 449 -30.58 -25.90 -38.88
C LYS A 449 -30.83 -24.61 -38.08
N LYS A 450 -31.28 -23.56 -38.77
CA LYS A 450 -31.78 -22.32 -38.15
C LYS A 450 -33.17 -22.61 -37.57
N ASP A 451 -33.24 -23.14 -36.35
CA ASP A 451 -34.52 -23.14 -35.63
C ASP A 451 -34.82 -21.72 -35.14
N LYS A 452 -36.06 -21.27 -35.35
CA LYS A 452 -36.53 -19.98 -34.83
C LYS A 452 -36.46 -20.02 -33.31
N PRO A 453 -36.10 -18.90 -32.63
CA PRO A 453 -36.09 -18.86 -31.18
C PRO A 453 -37.49 -19.25 -30.67
N LYS A 454 -37.53 -20.25 -29.80
CA LYS A 454 -38.76 -20.70 -29.13
C LYS A 454 -39.30 -19.51 -28.34
N LYS A 455 -40.61 -19.33 -28.26
CA LYS A 455 -41.22 -18.19 -27.59
C LYS A 455 -41.95 -18.67 -26.33
N VAL A 456 -41.69 -18.03 -25.20
CA VAL A 456 -42.32 -18.31 -23.91
C VAL A 456 -43.38 -17.26 -23.61
N PRO A 457 -44.54 -17.64 -23.09
CA PRO A 457 -45.52 -16.69 -22.59
C PRO A 457 -45.03 -15.98 -21.31
N LEU A 458 -45.22 -14.67 -21.23
CA LEU A 458 -44.89 -13.81 -20.07
C LEU A 458 -46.10 -12.96 -19.69
N CYS A 459 -46.49 -12.97 -18.41
CA CYS A 459 -47.58 -12.15 -17.91
C CYS A 459 -47.11 -10.70 -17.69
N LYS A 460 -48.05 -9.76 -17.85
CA LYS A 460 -47.76 -8.34 -17.70
C LYS A 460 -47.39 -7.99 -16.26
N GLU A 461 -48.05 -8.60 -15.28
CA GLU A 461 -47.85 -8.32 -13.86
C GLU A 461 -46.41 -8.61 -13.38
N LEU A 462 -45.78 -9.65 -13.94
CA LEU A 462 -44.37 -10.00 -13.67
C LEU A 462 -43.42 -9.13 -14.50
N SER A 463 -43.72 -8.91 -15.78
CA SER A 463 -42.96 -8.03 -16.68
C SER A 463 -42.83 -6.61 -16.11
N ASP A 464 -43.89 -6.07 -15.51
CA ASP A 464 -43.92 -4.72 -14.94
C ASP A 464 -43.01 -4.57 -13.70
N LEU A 465 -42.60 -5.69 -13.07
CA LEU A 465 -41.64 -5.67 -11.95
C LEU A 465 -40.18 -5.62 -12.42
N VAL A 466 -39.92 -5.97 -13.68
CA VAL A 466 -38.56 -6.06 -14.22
C VAL A 466 -37.99 -4.67 -14.46
N SER A 467 -36.92 -4.38 -13.74
CA SER A 467 -36.17 -3.12 -13.83
C SER A 467 -34.98 -3.25 -14.79
N LEU A 468 -34.23 -4.36 -14.70
CA LEU A 468 -33.12 -4.69 -15.59
C LEU A 468 -33.55 -5.76 -16.59
N VAL A 469 -33.46 -5.47 -17.88
CA VAL A 469 -33.93 -6.38 -18.93
C VAL A 469 -32.77 -7.27 -19.35
N ARG A 470 -32.91 -8.59 -19.13
CA ARG A 470 -31.94 -9.56 -19.63
C ARG A 470 -32.02 -9.63 -21.15
N THR A 471 -30.92 -9.38 -21.85
CA THR A 471 -30.82 -9.53 -23.29
C THR A 471 -29.63 -10.42 -23.66
N ARG A 472 -29.70 -11.04 -24.85
CA ARG A 472 -28.57 -11.77 -25.40
C ARG A 472 -27.61 -10.78 -26.05
N PHE A 473 -26.34 -10.88 -25.70
CA PHE A 473 -25.30 -10.14 -26.41
C PHE A 473 -25.12 -10.70 -27.83
N THR A 474 -25.20 -9.83 -28.85
CA THR A 474 -24.95 -10.20 -30.24
C THR A 474 -23.53 -9.85 -30.66
N ASP A 475 -23.23 -8.56 -30.68
CA ASP A 475 -21.92 -7.99 -31.00
C ASP A 475 -21.83 -6.54 -30.48
N PHE A 476 -20.62 -5.99 -30.41
CA PHE A 476 -20.40 -4.64 -29.90
C PHE A 476 -21.03 -3.55 -30.78
N SER A 477 -21.08 -3.74 -32.10
CA SER A 477 -21.64 -2.75 -33.02
C SER A 477 -23.16 -2.62 -32.90
N GLY A 478 -23.90 -3.72 -32.86
CA GLY A 478 -25.34 -3.75 -32.64
C GLY A 478 -25.69 -3.23 -31.26
N SER A 479 -24.94 -3.63 -30.23
CA SER A 479 -25.17 -3.17 -28.86
C SER A 479 -25.00 -1.65 -28.74
N ARG A 480 -23.96 -1.07 -29.36
CA ARG A 480 -23.73 0.40 -29.34
C ARG A 480 -24.90 1.20 -29.92
N HIS A 481 -25.61 0.68 -30.92
CA HIS A 481 -26.69 1.42 -31.61
C HIS A 481 -28.10 1.01 -31.16
N GLY A 482 -28.26 -0.14 -30.50
CA GLY A 482 -29.55 -0.75 -30.26
C GLY A 482 -29.80 -1.28 -28.85
N GLN A 483 -28.77 -1.39 -27.99
CA GLN A 483 -28.97 -1.82 -26.61
C GLN A 483 -29.49 -0.66 -25.78
N ALA A 484 -30.62 -0.88 -25.10
CA ALA A 484 -31.14 0.10 -24.16
C ALA A 484 -30.26 0.15 -22.90
N SER A 485 -30.22 1.29 -22.23
CA SER A 485 -29.42 1.49 -21.03
C SER A 485 -29.70 0.47 -19.93
N ASN A 486 -30.97 0.11 -19.73
CA ASN A 486 -31.41 -0.86 -18.72
C ASN A 486 -31.31 -2.33 -19.17
N GLU A 487 -30.77 -2.60 -20.36
CA GLU A 487 -30.53 -3.96 -20.84
C GLU A 487 -29.17 -4.48 -20.36
N VAL A 488 -29.17 -5.73 -19.88
CA VAL A 488 -27.99 -6.44 -19.41
C VAL A 488 -27.65 -7.53 -20.41
N GLY A 489 -26.48 -7.41 -21.05
CA GLY A 489 -25.99 -8.41 -21.99
C GLY A 489 -25.46 -9.64 -21.26
N SER A 490 -26.10 -10.79 -21.43
CA SER A 490 -25.65 -12.06 -20.86
C SER A 490 -24.76 -12.83 -21.83
N LEU A 491 -23.63 -13.32 -21.32
CA LEU A 491 -22.61 -14.10 -22.06
C LEU A 491 -22.20 -15.33 -21.24
N SER A 492 -22.11 -16.49 -21.89
CA SER A 492 -21.46 -17.65 -21.28
C SER A 492 -19.95 -17.43 -21.16
N GLU A 493 -19.30 -18.11 -20.22
CA GLU A 493 -17.84 -17.97 -20.00
C GLU A 493 -17.04 -18.19 -21.30
N SER A 494 -17.45 -19.12 -22.17
CA SER A 494 -16.73 -19.40 -23.43
C SER A 494 -16.93 -18.32 -24.47
N ALA A 495 -18.12 -17.70 -24.53
CA ALA A 495 -18.37 -16.58 -25.41
C ALA A 495 -17.62 -15.33 -24.94
N ALA A 496 -17.68 -15.04 -23.64
CA ALA A 496 -16.98 -13.93 -23.02
C ALA A 496 -15.45 -14.09 -23.15
N ALA A 497 -14.90 -15.29 -22.96
CA ALA A 497 -13.46 -15.54 -23.08
C ALA A 497 -12.95 -15.30 -24.51
N LYS A 498 -13.74 -15.71 -25.53
CA LYS A 498 -13.43 -15.41 -26.93
C LYS A 498 -13.39 -13.90 -27.19
N LEU A 499 -14.34 -13.14 -26.65
CA LEU A 499 -14.36 -11.67 -26.78
C LEU A 499 -13.21 -11.01 -26.02
N ALA A 500 -12.92 -11.45 -24.79
CA ALA A 500 -11.80 -10.95 -24.00
C ALA A 500 -10.44 -11.18 -24.69
N HIS A 501 -10.29 -12.29 -25.43
CA HIS A 501 -9.05 -12.54 -26.15
C HIS A 501 -8.99 -11.79 -27.50
N CYS A 502 -10.06 -11.85 -28.30
CA CYS A 502 -10.05 -11.34 -29.68
C CYS A 502 -10.30 -9.82 -29.75
N ASP A 503 -11.05 -9.25 -28.82
CA ASP A 503 -11.54 -7.87 -28.89
C ASP A 503 -11.72 -7.23 -27.50
N ALA A 504 -10.69 -7.34 -26.66
CA ALA A 504 -10.67 -6.82 -25.29
C ALA A 504 -11.00 -5.31 -25.21
N GLU A 505 -10.57 -4.53 -26.20
CA GLU A 505 -10.73 -3.09 -26.22
C GLU A 505 -12.19 -2.67 -26.38
N ASN A 506 -12.90 -3.25 -27.36
CA ASN A 506 -14.32 -3.00 -27.51
C ASN A 506 -15.11 -3.55 -26.32
N PHE A 507 -14.65 -4.63 -25.70
CA PHE A 507 -15.30 -5.18 -24.52
C PHE A 507 -15.22 -4.23 -23.31
N VAL A 508 -14.04 -3.69 -23.01
CA VAL A 508 -13.86 -2.63 -22.00
C VAL A 508 -14.74 -1.42 -22.31
N ASN A 509 -14.71 -0.95 -23.56
CA ASN A 509 -15.47 0.22 -23.97
C ASN A 509 -16.99 0.01 -23.87
N HIS A 510 -17.48 -1.19 -24.18
CA HIS A 510 -18.87 -1.56 -24.00
C HIS A 510 -19.29 -1.48 -22.52
N ASN A 511 -18.46 -2.02 -21.64
CA ASN A 511 -18.70 -2.10 -20.19
C ASN A 511 -18.57 -0.76 -19.43
N LYS A 512 -18.23 0.33 -20.12
CA LYS A 512 -18.36 1.69 -19.56
C LYS A 512 -19.81 2.14 -19.48
N ASN A 513 -20.57 1.83 -20.52
CA ASN A 513 -21.93 2.36 -20.73
C ASN A 513 -23.02 1.31 -20.52
N PHE A 514 -22.68 0.03 -20.63
CA PHE A 514 -23.64 -1.07 -20.55
C PHE A 514 -23.24 -2.08 -19.47
N LEU A 515 -24.25 -2.79 -18.96
CA LEU A 515 -24.08 -3.86 -18.00
C LEU A 515 -23.90 -5.20 -18.73
N THR A 516 -22.87 -5.95 -18.34
CA THR A 516 -22.61 -7.30 -18.84
C THR A 516 -22.62 -8.30 -17.71
N ARG A 517 -23.28 -9.44 -17.95
CA ARG A 517 -23.24 -10.63 -17.10
C ARG A 517 -22.47 -11.75 -17.78
N VAL A 518 -21.50 -12.30 -17.07
CA VAL A 518 -20.79 -13.53 -17.41
C VAL A 518 -21.21 -14.63 -16.44
N TYR A 519 -21.48 -15.83 -16.94
CA TYR A 519 -21.90 -16.97 -16.13
C TYR A 519 -21.24 -18.29 -16.57
N PRO A 520 -21.17 -19.29 -15.68
CA PRO A 520 -20.51 -20.56 -15.96
C PRO A 520 -21.25 -21.36 -17.04
N ASN A 521 -20.54 -22.16 -17.83
CA ASN A 521 -21.18 -23.06 -18.80
C ASN A 521 -21.87 -24.24 -18.10
N ASP A 522 -22.93 -24.77 -18.73
CA ASP A 522 -23.66 -25.95 -18.24
C ASP A 522 -22.81 -27.23 -18.19
N SER A 523 -21.67 -27.27 -18.90
CA SER A 523 -20.69 -28.36 -18.83
C SER A 523 -20.01 -28.48 -17.47
N ARG A 524 -20.07 -27.44 -16.62
CA ARG A 524 -19.56 -27.44 -15.24
C ARG A 524 -20.56 -28.07 -14.28
N ILE A 525 -20.82 -29.35 -14.53
CA ILE A 525 -21.76 -30.17 -13.74
C ILE A 525 -21.36 -30.22 -12.26
N ASP A 526 -20.06 -30.21 -11.99
CA ASP A 526 -19.44 -30.20 -10.65
C ASP A 526 -19.51 -28.85 -9.94
N SER A 527 -20.19 -27.85 -10.52
CA SER A 527 -20.24 -26.48 -10.02
C SER A 527 -18.87 -25.79 -9.97
N SER A 528 -17.87 -26.24 -10.74
CA SER A 528 -16.57 -25.56 -10.83
C SER A 528 -16.72 -24.10 -11.30
N ASN A 529 -15.70 -23.28 -11.01
CA ASN A 529 -15.68 -21.86 -11.36
C ASN A 529 -14.61 -21.56 -12.41
N PHE A 530 -14.90 -20.61 -13.30
CA PHE A 530 -13.93 -20.00 -14.20
C PHE A 530 -13.13 -18.90 -13.48
N ASN A 531 -12.04 -18.43 -14.08
CA ASN A 531 -11.26 -17.32 -13.55
C ASN A 531 -12.00 -15.98 -13.67
N PRO A 532 -12.44 -15.35 -12.57
CA PRO A 532 -13.21 -14.11 -12.64
C PRO A 532 -12.36 -12.91 -13.10
N GLN A 533 -11.04 -12.95 -12.87
CA GLN A 533 -10.12 -11.85 -13.19
C GLN A 533 -10.09 -11.55 -14.69
N ASP A 534 -10.21 -12.56 -15.55
CA ASP A 534 -10.21 -12.38 -17.01
C ASP A 534 -11.36 -11.49 -17.50
N PHE A 535 -12.49 -11.51 -16.78
CA PHE A 535 -13.69 -10.73 -17.11
C PHE A 535 -13.71 -9.38 -16.40
N TRP A 536 -13.16 -9.28 -15.18
CA TRP A 536 -12.91 -7.98 -14.55
C TRP A 536 -11.88 -7.16 -15.33
N ASN A 537 -10.87 -7.79 -15.94
CA ASN A 537 -9.95 -7.15 -16.88
C ASN A 537 -10.67 -6.48 -18.06
N CYS A 538 -11.84 -7.00 -18.45
CA CYS A 538 -12.67 -6.43 -19.51
C CYS A 538 -13.78 -5.51 -18.96
N GLY A 539 -13.88 -5.30 -17.65
CA GLY A 539 -14.90 -4.43 -17.05
C GLY A 539 -16.26 -5.07 -16.84
N CYS A 540 -16.41 -6.39 -16.97
CA CYS A 540 -17.71 -7.03 -16.74
C CYS A 540 -18.16 -6.83 -15.29
N GLN A 541 -19.40 -6.38 -15.07
CA GLN A 541 -19.92 -6.04 -13.75
C GLN A 541 -20.42 -7.27 -13.01
N PHE A 542 -21.22 -8.12 -13.68
CA PHE A 542 -21.82 -9.31 -13.09
C PHE A 542 -21.05 -10.57 -13.48
N VAL A 543 -19.94 -10.83 -12.80
CA VAL A 543 -19.16 -12.05 -12.99
C VAL A 543 -19.68 -13.10 -12.01
N SER A 544 -20.56 -13.98 -12.50
CA SER A 544 -21.33 -14.91 -11.66
C SER A 544 -20.53 -16.18 -11.36
N LEU A 545 -20.29 -16.48 -10.09
CA LEU A 545 -19.62 -17.71 -9.64
C LEU A 545 -20.56 -18.60 -8.79
N ASN A 546 -20.29 -19.90 -8.78
CA ASN A 546 -20.93 -20.87 -7.89
C ASN A 546 -20.30 -20.75 -6.48
N PHE A 547 -21.02 -20.15 -5.53
CA PHE A 547 -20.51 -19.82 -4.19
C PHE A 547 -20.29 -21.05 -3.30
N GLN A 548 -20.94 -22.16 -3.62
CA GLN A 548 -20.79 -23.41 -2.90
C GLN A 548 -19.47 -24.13 -3.18
N THR A 549 -18.74 -23.71 -4.24
CA THR A 549 -17.53 -24.40 -4.69
C THR A 549 -16.28 -23.65 -4.22
N PRO A 550 -15.57 -24.15 -3.19
CA PRO A 550 -14.33 -23.55 -2.71
C PRO A 550 -13.19 -23.66 -3.72
N GLY A 551 -12.11 -22.90 -3.48
CA GLY A 551 -10.87 -22.97 -4.24
C GLY A 551 -10.44 -21.64 -4.84
N GLN A 552 -9.38 -21.67 -5.64
CA GLN A 552 -8.68 -20.47 -6.11
C GLN A 552 -9.60 -19.39 -6.71
N MET A 553 -10.58 -19.78 -7.52
CA MET A 553 -11.46 -18.80 -8.17
C MET A 553 -12.36 -18.07 -7.17
N MET A 554 -12.79 -18.78 -6.11
CA MET A 554 -13.56 -18.18 -5.02
C MET A 554 -12.66 -17.37 -4.08
N ASP A 555 -11.41 -17.79 -3.86
CA ASP A 555 -10.40 -17.01 -3.12
C ASP A 555 -10.18 -15.62 -3.76
N LEU A 556 -10.03 -15.58 -5.09
CA LEU A 556 -9.89 -14.33 -5.86
C LEU A 556 -11.13 -13.46 -5.73
N TYR A 557 -12.29 -14.09 -5.71
CA TYR A 557 -13.57 -13.43 -5.57
C TYR A 557 -13.76 -12.79 -4.21
N ASP A 558 -13.58 -13.54 -3.14
CA ASP A 558 -13.67 -13.03 -1.78
C ASP A 558 -12.61 -11.96 -1.52
N GLY A 559 -11.37 -12.18 -2.00
CA GLY A 559 -10.31 -11.18 -1.94
C GLY A 559 -10.69 -9.86 -2.62
N ARG A 560 -11.28 -9.91 -3.83
CA ARG A 560 -11.72 -8.70 -4.56
C ARG A 560 -12.81 -7.94 -3.80
N PHE A 561 -13.82 -8.64 -3.29
CA PHE A 561 -15.00 -8.01 -2.68
C PHE A 561 -14.85 -7.70 -1.19
N ARG A 562 -13.77 -8.14 -0.53
CA ARG A 562 -13.42 -7.76 0.85
C ARG A 562 -13.10 -6.27 1.00
N GLN A 563 -12.61 -5.61 -0.05
CA GLN A 563 -12.35 -4.17 -0.03
C GLN A 563 -13.63 -3.34 -0.01
N ASN A 564 -13.51 -2.04 0.24
CA ASN A 564 -14.63 -1.10 0.26
C ASN A 564 -15.72 -1.53 1.26
N GLY A 565 -15.29 -1.99 2.43
CA GLY A 565 -16.13 -2.45 3.53
C GLY A 565 -16.93 -3.71 3.24
N GLY A 566 -16.44 -4.58 2.35
CA GLY A 566 -17.13 -5.82 2.02
C GLY A 566 -18.44 -5.62 1.26
N CYS A 567 -18.79 -4.39 0.86
CA CYS A 567 -20.18 -4.03 0.60
C CYS A 567 -20.79 -4.63 -0.68
N GLY A 568 -20.00 -5.40 -1.44
CA GLY A 568 -20.38 -6.10 -2.66
C GLY A 568 -20.33 -5.25 -3.93
N TYR A 569 -19.89 -3.99 -3.83
CA TYR A 569 -19.64 -3.08 -4.94
C TYR A 569 -18.21 -2.55 -4.86
N VAL A 570 -17.45 -2.71 -5.94
CA VAL A 570 -16.07 -2.22 -6.05
C VAL A 570 -15.97 -1.31 -7.27
N LEU A 571 -15.55 -0.06 -7.08
CA LEU A 571 -15.39 0.91 -8.15
C LEU A 571 -14.27 0.45 -9.10
N LYS A 572 -14.55 0.46 -10.40
CA LYS A 572 -13.56 0.11 -11.42
C LYS A 572 -12.44 1.17 -11.49
N PRO A 573 -11.24 0.80 -11.95
CA PRO A 573 -10.18 1.77 -12.25
C PRO A 573 -10.67 2.87 -13.20
N SER A 574 -10.13 4.09 -13.07
CA SER A 574 -10.51 5.24 -13.91
C SER A 574 -10.43 4.95 -15.41
N VAL A 575 -9.39 4.21 -15.83
CA VAL A 575 -9.17 3.80 -17.23
C VAL A 575 -10.29 2.91 -17.79
N MET A 576 -11.17 2.35 -16.95
CA MET A 576 -12.30 1.52 -17.34
C MET A 576 -13.66 2.21 -17.19
N ARG A 577 -13.66 3.50 -16.80
CA ARG A 577 -14.87 4.32 -16.60
C ARG A 577 -14.89 5.52 -17.52
N ASP A 578 -13.72 6.10 -17.76
CA ASP A 578 -13.58 7.29 -18.58
C ASP A 578 -14.07 7.07 -20.02
N PRO A 579 -14.96 7.92 -20.56
CA PRO A 579 -15.54 7.74 -21.89
C PRO A 579 -14.51 7.68 -23.03
N ILE A 580 -13.31 8.22 -22.78
CA ILE A 580 -12.27 8.48 -23.78
C ILE A 580 -10.92 7.90 -23.39
N SER A 581 -10.86 7.19 -22.26
CA SER A 581 -9.74 6.31 -22.00
C SER A 581 -9.79 5.18 -23.00
N PHE A 582 -8.63 4.68 -23.37
CA PHE A 582 -8.56 3.47 -24.16
C PHE A 582 -7.56 2.57 -23.49
N PHE A 583 -8.14 1.50 -22.98
CA PHE A 583 -7.48 0.48 -22.24
C PHE A 583 -7.81 -0.83 -22.93
N SER A 584 -6.78 -1.62 -23.17
CA SER A 584 -6.93 -3.01 -23.58
C SER A 584 -6.31 -3.84 -22.49
N ALA A 585 -7.09 -4.80 -21.97
CA ALA A 585 -6.63 -5.75 -20.97
C ALA A 585 -5.32 -6.45 -21.39
N ASN A 586 -5.15 -6.68 -22.70
CA ASN A 586 -4.02 -7.43 -23.25
C ASN A 586 -2.80 -6.56 -23.58
N SER A 587 -2.83 -5.26 -23.24
CA SER A 587 -1.69 -4.36 -23.50
C SER A 587 -0.48 -4.73 -22.65
N LYS A 588 0.70 -4.75 -23.27
CA LYS A 588 1.99 -4.93 -22.61
C LYS A 588 2.74 -3.61 -22.38
N ASP A 589 2.19 -2.52 -22.90
CA ASP A 589 2.80 -1.20 -22.82
C ASP A 589 2.40 -0.47 -21.53
N LEU A 590 3.10 0.62 -21.22
CA LEU A 590 2.71 1.52 -20.13
C LEU A 590 1.30 2.06 -20.39
N ILE A 591 0.41 1.89 -19.41
CA ILE A 591 -0.95 2.41 -19.46
C ILE A 591 -0.89 3.93 -19.17
N PRO A 592 -1.32 4.80 -20.10
CA PRO A 592 -1.32 6.24 -19.88
C PRO A 592 -2.16 6.60 -18.65
N GLY A 593 -1.65 7.48 -17.78
CA GLY A 593 -2.33 7.93 -16.57
C GLY A 593 -2.14 7.04 -15.34
N VAL A 594 -1.57 5.84 -15.49
CA VAL A 594 -1.30 4.90 -14.37
C VAL A 594 0.22 4.81 -14.13
N SER A 595 0.65 4.89 -12.87
CA SER A 595 2.05 4.71 -12.50
C SER A 595 2.30 3.26 -12.07
N PRO A 596 3.13 2.49 -12.80
CA PRO A 596 3.49 1.14 -12.37
C PRO A 596 4.27 1.16 -11.06
N GLN A 597 4.05 0.12 -10.26
CA GLN A 597 4.64 -0.05 -8.94
C GLN A 597 5.46 -1.34 -8.87
N MET A 598 6.42 -1.37 -7.95
CA MET A 598 7.27 -2.51 -7.62
C MET A 598 6.92 -2.97 -6.21
N LEU A 599 6.51 -4.22 -6.08
CA LEU A 599 6.19 -4.87 -4.82
C LEU A 599 7.37 -5.74 -4.40
N HIS A 600 7.96 -5.41 -3.25
CA HIS A 600 9.01 -6.14 -2.57
C HIS A 600 8.38 -6.90 -1.40
N LEU A 601 8.42 -8.22 -1.44
CA LEU A 601 7.87 -9.10 -0.42
C LEU A 601 8.96 -9.97 0.17
N ARG A 602 9.16 -9.92 1.48
CA ARG A 602 9.97 -10.90 2.20
C ARG A 602 9.06 -11.80 3.03
N ILE A 603 9.04 -13.08 2.71
CA ILE A 603 8.36 -14.11 3.51
C ILE A 603 9.33 -14.54 4.60
N ILE A 604 9.00 -14.25 5.85
CA ILE A 604 9.92 -14.44 6.98
C ILE A 604 9.65 -15.79 7.63
N SER A 605 8.43 -16.01 8.12
CA SER A 605 8.07 -17.24 8.81
C SER A 605 6.57 -17.55 8.72
N GLY A 606 6.19 -18.78 9.06
CA GLY A 606 4.81 -19.18 9.36
C GLY A 606 4.61 -19.44 10.84
N GLN A 607 3.36 -19.48 11.30
CA GLN A 607 2.99 -19.84 12.66
C GLN A 607 1.85 -20.85 12.62
N GLN A 608 1.97 -21.92 13.42
CA GLN A 608 0.94 -22.93 13.68
C GLN A 608 0.20 -23.37 12.41
N LEU A 609 0.96 -23.82 11.40
CA LEU A 609 0.38 -24.30 10.16
C LEU A 609 -0.24 -25.69 10.41
N PRO A 610 -1.55 -25.86 10.16
CA PRO A 610 -2.23 -27.11 10.45
C PRO A 610 -1.85 -28.17 9.41
N ARG A 611 -2.02 -29.44 9.79
CA ARG A 611 -1.93 -30.52 8.81
C ARG A 611 -3.07 -30.42 7.79
N PRO A 612 -2.79 -30.64 6.49
CA PRO A 612 -3.83 -30.76 5.48
C PRO A 612 -4.89 -31.81 5.84
N ARG A 613 -6.17 -31.49 5.61
CA ARG A 613 -7.27 -32.42 5.87
C ARG A 613 -7.23 -33.57 4.87
N GLY A 614 -7.04 -34.80 5.35
CA GLY A 614 -7.03 -36.00 4.51
C GLY A 614 -5.65 -36.53 4.15
N SER A 615 -4.56 -35.92 4.64
CA SER A 615 -3.22 -36.49 4.47
C SER A 615 -3.16 -37.88 5.12
N THR A 616 -2.79 -38.87 4.29
CA THR A 616 -2.65 -40.29 4.67
C THR A 616 -1.18 -40.69 4.90
N ALA A 617 -0.26 -39.74 4.73
CA ALA A 617 1.16 -39.95 4.93
C ALA A 617 1.45 -40.24 6.40
N LYS A 618 2.24 -41.28 6.66
CA LYS A 618 2.62 -41.75 8.01
C LYS A 618 3.61 -40.81 8.74
N GLY A 619 3.88 -39.63 8.20
CA GLY A 619 4.78 -38.62 8.77
C GLY A 619 4.02 -37.69 9.73
N ASP A 620 4.58 -37.46 10.92
CA ASP A 620 3.95 -36.60 11.92
C ASP A 620 4.22 -35.09 11.70
N VAL A 621 4.91 -34.70 10.64
CA VAL A 621 5.35 -33.32 10.45
C VAL A 621 5.21 -32.92 8.99
N ILE A 622 4.73 -31.69 8.78
CA ILE A 622 4.55 -31.08 7.46
C ILE A 622 5.86 -30.45 6.97
N ASP A 623 5.99 -30.36 5.66
CA ASP A 623 7.08 -29.76 4.90
C ASP A 623 6.56 -28.49 4.17
N PRO A 624 6.28 -27.38 4.88
CA PRO A 624 5.58 -26.26 4.28
C PRO A 624 6.44 -25.43 3.32
N TYR A 625 5.80 -24.89 2.28
CA TYR A 625 6.34 -23.83 1.42
C TYR A 625 5.25 -22.81 1.06
N VAL A 626 5.66 -21.60 0.64
CA VAL A 626 4.75 -20.50 0.32
C VAL A 626 4.79 -20.18 -1.17
N VAL A 627 3.61 -20.14 -1.80
CA VAL A 627 3.40 -19.64 -3.17
C VAL A 627 2.82 -18.24 -3.12
N ILE A 628 3.43 -17.32 -3.86
CA ILE A 628 2.96 -15.96 -4.06
C ILE A 628 2.52 -15.83 -5.52
N GLN A 629 1.25 -15.51 -5.72
CA GLN A 629 0.64 -15.34 -7.03
C GLN A 629 0.10 -13.92 -7.16
N ILE A 630 0.40 -13.25 -8.27
CA ILE A 630 -0.23 -11.98 -8.64
C ILE A 630 -1.21 -12.26 -9.78
N PHE A 631 -2.43 -11.79 -9.59
CA PHE A 631 -3.50 -11.82 -10.59
C PHE A 631 -3.85 -10.39 -10.97
N GLY A 632 -4.09 -10.12 -12.24
CA GLY A 632 -4.43 -8.79 -12.72
C GLY A 632 -4.60 -8.83 -14.23
N ILE A 633 -4.17 -7.78 -14.92
CA ILE A 633 -3.98 -7.87 -16.36
C ILE A 633 -2.91 -8.92 -16.70
N PRO A 634 -2.92 -9.55 -17.89
CA PRO A 634 -1.91 -10.55 -18.26
C PRO A 634 -0.45 -10.10 -18.12
N ALA A 635 -0.17 -8.79 -18.19
CA ALA A 635 1.17 -8.24 -17.97
C ALA A 635 1.64 -8.30 -16.50
N ASP A 636 0.70 -8.36 -15.55
CA ASP A 636 0.97 -8.39 -14.10
C ASP A 636 0.99 -9.82 -13.54
N CYS A 637 0.41 -10.78 -14.27
CA CYS A 637 0.27 -12.15 -13.81
C CYS A 637 1.64 -12.83 -13.63
N THR A 638 1.91 -13.29 -12.42
CA THR A 638 3.17 -13.97 -12.08
C THR A 638 3.02 -14.86 -10.85
N GLU A 639 3.81 -15.93 -10.78
CA GLU A 639 3.84 -16.87 -9.67
C GLU A 639 5.30 -17.10 -9.23
N ARG A 640 5.53 -17.12 -7.92
CA ARG A 640 6.82 -17.46 -7.30
C ARG A 640 6.58 -18.37 -6.10
N LYS A 641 7.53 -19.27 -5.84
CA LYS A 641 7.49 -20.21 -4.72
C LYS A 641 8.72 -20.01 -3.84
N SER A 642 8.56 -20.11 -2.53
CA SER A 642 9.68 -20.26 -1.60
C SER A 642 10.24 -21.67 -1.67
N LYS A 643 11.38 -21.88 -1.04
CA LYS A 643 11.87 -23.20 -0.67
C LYS A 643 10.96 -23.83 0.37
N THR A 644 10.95 -25.15 0.36
CA THR A 644 10.35 -26.01 1.37
C THR A 644 11.16 -25.98 2.65
N VAL A 645 10.47 -25.81 3.78
CA VAL A 645 11.04 -25.99 5.12
C VAL A 645 10.73 -27.40 5.57
N SER A 646 11.74 -28.22 5.78
CA SER A 646 11.53 -29.64 6.11
C SER A 646 11.19 -29.86 7.59
N ASN A 647 10.17 -30.66 7.85
CA ASN A 647 9.71 -31.18 9.13
C ASN A 647 9.50 -30.08 10.18
N GLU A 648 8.84 -28.98 9.81
CA GLU A 648 8.54 -27.89 10.74
C GLU A 648 7.24 -27.17 10.37
N GLY A 649 6.14 -27.51 11.06
CA GLY A 649 4.84 -26.86 10.87
C GLY A 649 4.48 -25.80 11.91
N ASN A 650 5.15 -25.78 13.07
CA ASN A 650 4.76 -24.88 14.17
C ASN A 650 5.31 -23.48 13.97
N CYS A 651 6.55 -23.37 13.51
CA CYS A 651 7.20 -22.09 13.25
C CYS A 651 8.22 -22.18 12.09
N PRO A 652 7.81 -22.54 10.86
CA PRO A 652 8.73 -22.60 9.74
C PRO A 652 9.33 -21.22 9.45
N ILE A 653 10.64 -21.17 9.23
CA ILE A 653 11.37 -19.95 8.84
C ILE A 653 11.75 -20.08 7.37
N PHE A 654 11.21 -19.18 6.53
CA PHE A 654 11.44 -19.16 5.09
C PHE A 654 12.59 -18.20 4.72
N GLU A 655 12.56 -16.98 5.27
CA GLU A 655 13.53 -15.90 5.01
C GLU A 655 13.84 -15.60 3.52
N GLU A 656 12.82 -15.62 2.66
CA GLU A 656 12.99 -15.39 1.22
C GLU A 656 12.37 -14.07 0.75
N SER A 657 13.04 -13.40 -0.19
CA SER A 657 12.61 -12.12 -0.76
C SER A 657 12.26 -12.24 -2.24
N PHE A 658 11.17 -11.60 -2.62
CA PHE A 658 10.58 -11.59 -3.95
C PHE A 658 10.32 -10.16 -4.41
N GLU A 659 10.48 -9.94 -5.71
CA GLU A 659 10.18 -8.67 -6.35
C GLU A 659 9.22 -8.88 -7.51
N PHE A 660 8.19 -8.03 -7.58
CA PHE A 660 7.16 -8.09 -8.58
C PHE A 660 6.90 -6.71 -9.18
N GLN A 661 6.73 -6.65 -10.50
CA GLN A 661 6.35 -5.43 -11.20
C GLN A 661 4.86 -5.48 -11.50
N VAL A 662 4.12 -4.46 -11.05
CA VAL A 662 2.67 -4.35 -11.24
C VAL A 662 2.37 -3.09 -12.05
N MET A 663 1.80 -3.28 -13.24
CA MET A 663 1.49 -2.24 -14.22
C MET A 663 0.15 -1.57 -13.96
N LEU A 664 -0.86 -2.32 -13.49
CA LEU A 664 -2.16 -1.78 -13.08
C LEU A 664 -2.51 -2.19 -11.64
N PRO A 665 -1.92 -1.53 -10.62
CA PRO A 665 -2.15 -1.81 -9.20
C PRO A 665 -3.64 -1.90 -8.80
N GLU A 666 -4.47 -0.96 -9.24
CA GLU A 666 -5.91 -0.91 -8.93
C GLU A 666 -6.68 -2.18 -9.31
N LEU A 667 -6.18 -2.96 -10.28
CA LEU A 667 -6.80 -4.19 -10.75
C LEU A 667 -6.06 -5.46 -10.29
N ALA A 668 -4.91 -5.33 -9.63
CA ALA A 668 -4.13 -6.47 -9.18
C ALA A 668 -4.62 -7.05 -7.83
N LEU A 669 -4.51 -8.37 -7.69
CA LEU A 669 -4.71 -9.14 -6.46
C LEU A 669 -3.41 -9.90 -6.17
N VAL A 670 -3.01 -9.95 -4.90
CA VAL A 670 -1.90 -10.76 -4.41
C VAL A 670 -2.47 -11.90 -3.58
N ARG A 671 -2.14 -13.14 -3.95
CA ARG A 671 -2.56 -14.36 -3.27
C ARG A 671 -1.36 -15.07 -2.68
N PHE A 672 -1.41 -15.31 -1.38
CA PHE A 672 -0.46 -16.11 -0.62
C PHE A 672 -1.08 -17.49 -0.41
N VAL A 673 -0.33 -18.55 -0.71
CA VAL A 673 -0.78 -19.94 -0.52
C VAL A 673 0.29 -20.67 0.23
N VAL A 674 -0.09 -21.42 1.24
CA VAL A 674 0.78 -22.32 1.98
C VAL A 674 0.41 -23.74 1.58
N MET A 675 1.43 -24.48 1.15
CA MET A 675 1.33 -25.85 0.67
C MET A 675 2.28 -26.73 1.47
N ASP A 676 1.95 -28.01 1.57
CA ASP A 676 2.78 -29.06 2.14
C ASP A 676 3.47 -29.83 1.00
N ASP A 677 4.80 -29.91 1.00
CA ASP A 677 5.60 -30.59 -0.02
C ASP A 677 5.62 -32.10 0.24
N ASP A 678 4.57 -32.79 -0.24
CA ASP A 678 4.35 -34.20 0.00
C ASP A 678 4.83 -35.08 -1.18
N PHE A 679 5.31 -36.29 -0.89
CA PHE A 679 5.89 -37.20 -1.90
C PHE A 679 4.90 -37.61 -3.01
N ILE A 680 3.59 -37.54 -2.74
CA ILE A 680 2.51 -37.87 -3.68
C ILE A 680 1.68 -36.62 -3.98
N GLY A 681 2.37 -35.51 -4.27
CA GLY A 681 1.77 -34.25 -4.67
C GLY A 681 1.45 -33.34 -3.49
N ASP A 682 1.53 -32.04 -3.76
CA ASP A 682 1.53 -31.03 -2.71
C ASP A 682 0.12 -30.80 -2.15
N ASP A 683 0.00 -30.85 -0.82
CA ASP A 683 -1.28 -30.70 -0.13
C ASP A 683 -1.53 -29.24 0.30
N PHE A 684 -2.78 -28.78 0.18
CA PHE A 684 -3.15 -27.41 0.55
C PHE A 684 -3.28 -27.25 2.07
N ILE A 685 -2.62 -26.22 2.62
CA ILE A 685 -2.73 -25.85 4.05
C ILE A 685 -3.66 -24.66 4.22
N GLY A 686 -3.38 -23.54 3.55
CA GLY A 686 -4.13 -22.30 3.73
C GLY A 686 -3.79 -21.24 2.69
N GLN A 687 -4.64 -20.22 2.57
CA GLN A 687 -4.45 -19.12 1.63
C GLN A 687 -4.88 -17.78 2.20
N TYR A 688 -4.37 -16.70 1.62
CA TYR A 688 -4.92 -15.37 1.82
C TYR A 688 -4.79 -14.56 0.53
N THR A 689 -5.91 -13.99 0.06
CA THR A 689 -5.95 -13.15 -1.14
C THR A 689 -6.34 -11.72 -0.77
N ILE A 690 -5.57 -10.75 -1.27
CA ILE A 690 -5.74 -9.32 -0.96
C ILE A 690 -5.59 -8.45 -2.22
N PRO A 691 -6.43 -7.44 -2.44
CA PRO A 691 -6.21 -6.45 -3.50
C PRO A 691 -4.94 -5.64 -3.24
N PHE A 692 -4.20 -5.33 -4.30
CA PHE A 692 -2.92 -4.63 -4.19
C PHE A 692 -3.04 -3.31 -3.44
N GLU A 693 -4.10 -2.53 -3.71
CA GLU A 693 -4.38 -1.24 -3.06
C GLU A 693 -4.68 -1.37 -1.55
N CYS A 694 -4.99 -2.58 -1.06
CA CYS A 694 -5.26 -2.81 0.35
C CYS A 694 -4.03 -3.29 1.15
N LEU A 695 -2.86 -3.44 0.50
CA LEU A 695 -1.62 -3.88 1.14
C LEU A 695 -0.98 -2.78 1.98
N LEU A 696 -0.79 -3.04 3.28
CA LEU A 696 0.05 -2.23 4.14
C LEU A 696 1.53 -2.61 4.03
N THR A 697 2.40 -1.61 4.05
CA THR A 697 3.86 -1.76 4.08
C THR A 697 4.39 -2.03 5.49
N GLY A 698 5.64 -2.51 5.58
CA GLY A 698 6.31 -2.88 6.83
C GLY A 698 6.15 -4.35 7.20
N TYR A 699 6.45 -4.68 8.46
CA TYR A 699 6.29 -6.02 9.00
C TYR A 699 4.83 -6.27 9.34
N ARG A 700 4.24 -7.32 8.76
CA ARG A 700 2.81 -7.60 8.82
C ARG A 700 2.55 -9.08 9.06
N HIS A 701 1.46 -9.36 9.75
CA HIS A 701 0.90 -10.70 9.82
C HIS A 701 -0.21 -10.88 8.77
N ILE A 702 -0.21 -12.07 8.16
CA ILE A 702 -1.25 -12.52 7.24
C ILE A 702 -1.95 -13.69 7.93
N ARG A 703 -3.20 -13.50 8.36
CA ARG A 703 -4.01 -14.58 8.95
C ARG A 703 -4.55 -15.47 7.84
N LEU A 704 -4.18 -16.74 7.86
CA LEU A 704 -4.50 -17.66 6.77
C LEU A 704 -5.96 -18.11 6.86
N LEU A 705 -6.54 -18.37 5.69
CA LEU A 705 -7.87 -18.92 5.51
C LEU A 705 -7.75 -20.35 4.99
N SER A 706 -8.71 -21.18 5.35
CA SER A 706 -8.89 -22.52 4.79
C SER A 706 -9.33 -22.44 3.32
N ASN A 707 -9.48 -23.60 2.68
CA ASN A 707 -9.96 -23.68 1.30
C ASN A 707 -11.41 -23.18 1.13
N THR A 708 -12.21 -23.20 2.20
CA THR A 708 -13.59 -22.68 2.24
C THR A 708 -13.66 -21.20 2.59
N GLY A 709 -12.51 -20.54 2.81
CA GLY A 709 -12.44 -19.13 3.18
C GLY A 709 -12.64 -18.86 4.68
N GLU A 710 -12.80 -19.89 5.51
CA GLU A 710 -12.89 -19.75 6.97
C GLU A 710 -11.50 -19.48 7.58
N PRO A 711 -11.37 -18.57 8.57
CA PRO A 711 -10.11 -18.32 9.25
C PRO A 711 -9.52 -19.60 9.87
N LEU A 712 -8.22 -19.81 9.70
CA LEU A 712 -7.49 -20.87 10.38
C LEU A 712 -7.04 -20.38 11.75
N ASP A 713 -7.36 -21.16 12.79
CA ASP A 713 -7.03 -20.81 14.17
C ASP A 713 -5.53 -20.69 14.38
N ASN A 714 -5.09 -19.50 14.81
CA ASN A 714 -3.69 -19.17 15.12
C ASN A 714 -2.68 -19.37 13.97
N SER A 715 -3.15 -19.64 12.74
CA SER A 715 -2.29 -19.84 11.59
C SER A 715 -2.02 -18.52 10.86
N SER A 716 -0.77 -18.09 10.82
CA SER A 716 -0.38 -16.88 10.09
C SER A 716 0.94 -17.00 9.36
N LEU A 717 1.16 -16.09 8.42
CA LEU A 717 2.48 -15.79 7.87
C LEU A 717 2.96 -14.45 8.42
N PHE A 718 4.25 -14.36 8.73
CA PHE A 718 4.92 -13.10 9.03
C PHE A 718 5.73 -12.67 7.80
N VAL A 719 5.44 -11.47 7.31
CA VAL A 719 6.02 -10.94 6.07
C VAL A 719 6.51 -9.51 6.26
N HIS A 720 7.43 -9.08 5.40
CA HIS A 720 7.75 -7.67 5.24
C HIS A 720 7.36 -7.21 3.82
N VAL A 721 6.55 -6.16 3.75
CA VAL A 721 6.02 -5.59 2.51
C VAL A 721 6.64 -4.22 2.28
N ALA A 722 7.14 -3.96 1.06
CA ALA A 722 7.53 -2.62 0.64
C ALA A 722 7.09 -2.37 -0.81
N ILE A 723 6.60 -1.17 -1.08
CA ILE A 723 6.08 -0.79 -2.40
C ILE A 723 6.84 0.45 -2.88
N THR A 724 7.40 0.41 -4.09
CA THR A 724 8.13 1.54 -4.68
C THR A 724 7.64 1.85 -6.08
N ASN A 725 7.60 3.13 -6.46
CA ASN A 725 7.41 3.51 -7.86
C ASN A 725 8.67 3.15 -8.67
N LYS A 726 8.54 2.85 -9.98
CA LYS A 726 9.58 2.36 -10.94
C LYS A 726 10.99 3.02 -10.91
N LYS A 727 11.21 4.08 -10.13
CA LYS A 727 12.50 4.78 -9.98
C LYS A 727 13.27 4.45 -8.68
N GLY A 728 12.78 3.58 -7.80
CA GLY A 728 13.44 3.29 -6.52
C GLY A 728 14.01 1.87 -6.42
N GLY A 729 15.35 1.74 -6.38
CA GLY A 729 16.01 0.60 -5.71
C GLY A 729 17.19 -0.10 -6.40
N GLY A 730 17.51 0.20 -7.67
CA GLY A 730 18.62 -0.43 -8.39
C GLY A 730 19.72 0.54 -8.79
N LYS A 731 20.97 0.06 -8.96
CA LYS A 731 22.11 0.85 -9.47
C LYS A 731 21.65 1.75 -10.63
N PRO A 732 21.94 3.06 -10.62
CA PRO A 732 21.64 3.90 -11.76
C PRO A 732 22.51 3.40 -12.91
N MET A 733 21.90 2.73 -13.91
CA MET A 733 22.48 2.79 -15.23
C MET A 733 22.47 4.29 -15.58
N LYS A 734 23.65 4.92 -15.54
CA LYS A 734 23.90 6.21 -16.17
C LYS A 734 23.73 6.04 -17.69
N ARG A 735 22.50 5.81 -18.16
CA ARG A 735 22.09 6.35 -19.45
C ARG A 735 21.82 7.82 -19.15
N LYS A 736 22.77 8.68 -19.53
CA LYS A 736 22.46 10.08 -19.86
C LYS A 736 21.21 10.04 -20.73
N GLN A 737 20.04 10.25 -20.16
CA GLN A 737 18.89 10.65 -20.97
C GLN A 737 19.28 12.05 -21.45
N LYS A 738 19.80 12.10 -22.68
CA LYS A 738 19.88 13.35 -23.42
C LYS A 738 18.47 13.96 -23.39
N ALA A 739 18.38 15.25 -23.12
CA ALA A 739 17.14 16.04 -23.15
C ALA A 739 16.34 15.94 -24.47
N ASP A 740 16.89 15.28 -25.50
CA ASP A 740 16.30 15.07 -26.83
C ASP A 740 15.07 14.14 -26.89
N LYS A 741 14.51 13.67 -25.77
CA LYS A 741 13.34 12.77 -25.80
C LYS A 741 12.14 13.21 -24.95
N LEU A 742 11.95 14.52 -24.78
CA LEU A 742 10.67 15.09 -24.33
C LEU A 742 9.63 15.12 -25.49
N HIS A 743 9.56 14.05 -26.30
CA HIS A 743 8.66 14.03 -27.45
C HIS A 743 7.28 13.53 -27.01
N THR A 744 6.33 14.46 -26.96
CA THR A 744 4.90 14.13 -26.97
C THR A 744 4.59 13.62 -28.36
N ASP A 745 4.38 12.32 -28.49
CA ASP A 745 4.13 11.69 -29.79
C ASP A 745 2.66 11.94 -30.23
N VAL A 746 2.22 13.20 -30.21
CA VAL A 746 0.89 13.62 -30.66
C VAL A 746 0.79 13.32 -32.16
N ARG A 747 -0.23 12.56 -32.54
CA ARG A 747 -0.37 12.00 -33.89
C ARG A 747 -1.32 12.85 -34.71
N MET A 748 -0.93 13.24 -35.91
CA MET A 748 -1.88 13.89 -36.81
C MET A 748 -2.96 12.89 -37.24
N VAL A 749 -4.21 13.31 -37.16
CA VAL A 749 -5.40 12.50 -37.43
C VAL A 749 -5.69 12.45 -38.93
N GLY A 750 -5.33 13.51 -39.66
CA GLY A 750 -5.49 13.60 -41.11
C GLY A 750 -6.80 14.24 -41.57
N LEU A 751 -7.53 14.85 -40.64
CA LEU A 751 -8.68 15.71 -40.92
C LEU A 751 -8.35 17.13 -40.49
N LYS A 752 -8.40 18.09 -41.42
CA LYS A 752 -7.95 19.47 -41.18
C LYS A 752 -8.58 20.10 -39.93
N GLN A 753 -9.90 19.94 -39.76
CA GLN A 753 -10.63 20.48 -38.60
C GLN A 753 -10.11 19.94 -37.25
N ILE A 754 -9.77 18.66 -37.21
CA ILE A 754 -9.26 17.97 -36.01
C ILE A 754 -7.78 18.31 -35.79
N ASP A 755 -7.01 18.27 -36.88
CA ASP A 755 -5.57 18.56 -36.88
C ASP A 755 -5.26 20.00 -36.47
N ASP A 756 -6.13 20.95 -36.79
CA ASP A 756 -5.99 22.34 -36.38
C ASP A 756 -6.19 22.50 -34.85
N ILE A 757 -7.09 21.72 -34.23
CA ILE A 757 -7.26 21.69 -32.76
C ILE A 757 -6.06 21.02 -32.10
N VAL A 758 -5.59 19.89 -32.63
CA VAL A 758 -4.38 19.20 -32.14
C VAL A 758 -3.17 20.15 -32.14
N LYS A 759 -2.97 20.90 -33.23
CA LYS A 759 -1.93 21.92 -33.34
C LYS A 759 -2.13 23.08 -32.37
N ALA A 760 -3.37 23.51 -32.13
CA ALA A 760 -3.69 24.58 -31.19
C ALA A 760 -3.54 24.17 -29.71
N MET A 761 -3.65 22.87 -29.41
CA MET A 761 -3.51 22.33 -28.06
C MET A 761 -2.05 21.98 -27.72
N SER A 762 -1.28 21.51 -28.72
CA SER A 762 0.11 21.06 -28.55
C SER A 762 1.00 22.04 -27.75
N PRO A 763 0.99 23.37 -28.00
CA PRO A 763 1.79 24.31 -27.21
C PRO A 763 1.44 24.34 -25.71
N SER A 764 0.14 24.24 -25.36
CA SER A 764 -0.29 24.23 -23.96
C SER A 764 0.14 22.94 -23.26
N VAL A 765 0.10 21.82 -23.98
CA VAL A 765 0.50 20.50 -23.49
C VAL A 765 2.02 20.43 -23.30
N THR A 766 2.80 20.89 -24.28
CA THR A 766 4.26 21.02 -24.15
C THR A 766 4.65 21.91 -22.99
N GLU A 767 3.98 23.04 -22.81
CA GLU A 767 4.21 23.94 -21.68
C GLU A 767 3.87 23.28 -20.34
N ALA A 768 2.74 22.55 -20.25
CA ALA A 768 2.36 21.80 -19.05
C ALA A 768 3.41 20.74 -18.66
N MET A 769 3.97 20.01 -19.63
CA MET A 769 5.05 19.06 -19.39
C MET A 769 6.34 19.76 -18.95
N ARG A 770 6.68 20.90 -19.56
CA ARG A 770 7.87 21.69 -19.23
C ARG A 770 7.82 22.18 -17.78
N VAL A 771 6.73 22.84 -17.37
CA VAL A 771 6.62 23.39 -16.00
C VAL A 771 6.64 22.30 -14.93
N ARG A 772 6.02 21.14 -15.20
CA ARG A 772 6.07 19.98 -14.29
C ARG A 772 7.48 19.41 -14.18
N TYR A 773 8.15 19.21 -15.32
CA TYR A 773 9.51 18.70 -15.35
C TYR A 773 10.48 19.64 -14.62
N GLU A 774 10.33 20.96 -14.81
CA GLU A 774 11.14 21.96 -14.12
C GLU A 774 10.91 21.95 -12.61
N ALA A 775 9.67 21.77 -12.15
CA ALA A 775 9.35 21.60 -10.73
C ALA A 775 9.99 20.32 -10.17
N ASP A 776 9.76 19.17 -10.80
CA ASP A 776 10.34 17.88 -10.38
C ASP A 776 11.88 17.92 -10.35
N SER A 777 12.50 18.42 -11.41
CA SER A 777 13.97 18.52 -11.50
C SER A 777 14.54 19.46 -10.44
N SER A 778 13.87 20.60 -10.18
CA SER A 778 14.34 21.53 -9.14
C SER A 778 14.17 20.97 -7.73
N MET A 779 13.14 20.13 -7.51
CA MET A 779 12.96 19.39 -6.28
C MET A 779 14.02 18.30 -6.10
N ASP A 780 14.39 17.59 -7.17
CA ASP A 780 15.49 16.62 -7.13
C ASP A 780 16.85 17.30 -6.84
N ASP A 781 17.09 18.47 -7.41
CA ASP A 781 18.28 19.26 -7.11
C ASP A 781 18.28 19.73 -5.64
N LEU A 782 17.13 20.15 -5.11
CA LEU A 782 16.99 20.52 -3.70
C LEU A 782 17.23 19.33 -2.77
N ARG A 783 16.67 18.15 -3.09
CA ARG A 783 16.88 16.90 -2.34
C ARG A 783 18.36 16.51 -2.34
N THR A 784 19.01 16.60 -3.50
CA THR A 784 20.43 16.31 -3.66
C THR A 784 21.28 17.25 -2.81
N GLU A 785 21.03 18.56 -2.87
CA GLU A 785 21.79 19.53 -2.05
C GLU A 785 21.46 19.39 -0.55
N CYS A 786 20.26 18.92 -0.20
CA CYS A 786 19.89 18.57 1.17
C CYS A 786 20.43 17.20 1.63
N GLY A 787 21.04 16.40 0.76
CA GLY A 787 21.51 15.05 1.10
C GLY A 787 20.37 14.08 1.45
N LEU A 788 19.19 14.33 0.89
CA LEU A 788 17.97 13.58 1.17
C LEU A 788 17.65 12.61 0.01
N SER A 789 16.97 11.51 0.33
CA SER A 789 16.53 10.53 -0.67
C SER A 789 15.61 11.15 -1.73
N SER A 790 15.50 10.52 -2.90
CA SER A 790 14.62 10.97 -4.00
C SER A 790 13.13 11.02 -3.64
N ILE A 791 12.70 10.36 -2.55
CA ILE A 791 11.33 10.38 -2.04
C ILE A 791 11.08 11.48 -1.00
N ALA A 792 12.10 12.29 -0.67
CA ALA A 792 11.97 13.28 0.39
C ALA A 792 11.05 14.44 0.01
N ASN A 793 10.22 14.87 0.96
CA ASN A 793 9.27 15.96 0.78
C ASN A 793 9.86 17.32 1.15
N MET A 794 9.13 18.40 0.84
CA MET A 794 9.57 19.77 1.10
C MET A 794 9.81 20.03 2.59
N LYS A 795 8.96 19.52 3.48
CA LYS A 795 9.13 19.66 4.94
C LYS A 795 10.45 19.05 5.44
N GLN A 796 10.86 17.90 4.91
CA GLN A 796 12.14 17.27 5.23
C GLN A 796 13.32 18.12 4.73
N CYS A 797 13.23 18.64 3.51
CA CYS A 797 14.23 19.56 2.97
C CYS A 797 14.36 20.81 3.86
N LEU A 798 13.24 21.45 4.23
CA LEU A 798 13.24 22.61 5.12
C LEU A 798 13.83 22.31 6.50
N ARG A 799 13.57 21.13 7.07
CA ARG A 799 14.14 20.73 8.36
C ARG A 799 15.66 20.67 8.31
N VAL A 800 16.22 20.05 7.27
CA VAL A 800 17.67 19.99 7.06
C VAL A 800 18.26 21.40 6.87
N ILE A 801 17.58 22.24 6.09
CA ILE A 801 17.99 23.63 5.85
C ILE A 801 18.02 24.42 7.17
N LEU A 802 16.98 24.28 7.99
CA LEU A 802 16.89 24.96 9.28
C LEU A 802 17.93 24.47 10.28
N GLN A 803 18.22 23.17 10.29
CA GLN A 803 19.30 22.61 11.11
C GLN A 803 20.67 23.15 10.69
N ARG A 804 20.98 23.17 9.39
CA ARG A 804 22.24 23.75 8.88
C ARG A 804 22.37 25.24 9.17
N LEU A 805 21.26 25.97 9.14
CA LEU A 805 21.22 27.40 9.51
C LEU A 805 21.43 27.61 11.01
N SER A 806 20.84 26.76 11.87
CA SER A 806 21.01 26.84 13.33
C SER A 806 22.43 26.57 13.80
N ALA A 807 23.22 25.84 13.01
CA ALA A 807 24.63 25.57 13.27
C ALA A 807 25.58 26.74 12.94
N CYS A 808 25.06 27.86 12.41
CA CYS A 808 25.85 29.04 12.03
C CYS A 808 25.49 30.29 12.87
N PRO A 809 25.93 30.38 14.15
CA PRO A 809 25.55 31.48 15.07
C PRO A 809 26.12 32.87 14.69
N GLN A 810 26.99 32.95 13.68
CA GLN A 810 27.66 34.18 13.25
C GLN A 810 26.83 35.04 12.27
N LEU A 811 25.64 34.58 11.86
CA LEU A 811 24.81 35.22 10.83
C LEU A 811 23.63 35.99 11.47
N PRO A 812 23.66 37.33 11.48
CA PRO A 812 22.74 38.12 12.31
C PRO A 812 21.30 38.19 11.78
N VAL A 813 21.06 37.99 10.46
CA VAL A 813 19.73 37.91 9.83
C VAL A 813 19.84 37.22 8.46
N LEU A 814 18.99 36.24 8.17
CA LEU A 814 18.80 35.69 6.81
C LEU A 814 18.21 36.76 5.87
N ARG A 815 19.04 37.27 4.96
CA ARG A 815 18.59 38.00 3.76
C ARG A 815 19.04 37.23 2.53
N ALA A 816 18.15 37.05 1.55
CA ALA A 816 18.47 36.44 0.25
C ALA A 816 19.67 37.11 -0.45
N GLU A 817 19.98 38.36 -0.10
CA GLU A 817 21.07 39.15 -0.67
C GLU A 817 22.35 39.20 0.21
N SER A 818 22.44 38.41 1.29
CA SER A 818 23.61 38.48 2.18
C SER A 818 24.84 37.80 1.57
N THR A 819 25.84 38.60 1.20
CA THR A 819 27.07 38.18 0.50
C THR A 819 27.99 37.26 1.31
N ASN A 820 27.74 37.08 2.61
CA ASN A 820 28.62 36.40 3.57
C ASN A 820 28.15 35.00 4.03
N LEU A 821 27.25 34.32 3.32
CA LEU A 821 26.93 32.92 3.65
C LEU A 821 28.06 31.94 3.24
N PRO A 822 28.29 30.85 4.01
CA PRO A 822 29.08 29.70 3.57
C PRO A 822 28.58 29.13 2.24
N GLU A 823 29.50 28.66 1.39
CA GLU A 823 29.20 28.26 0.01
C GLU A 823 28.12 27.17 -0.11
N HIS A 824 28.11 26.21 0.81
CA HIS A 824 27.09 25.15 0.86
C HIS A 824 25.69 25.70 1.22
N LEU A 825 25.59 26.69 2.12
CA LEU A 825 24.31 27.34 2.44
C LEU A 825 23.83 28.25 1.30
N LYS A 826 24.75 28.89 0.58
CA LYS A 826 24.42 29.65 -0.63
C LYS A 826 23.78 28.73 -1.69
N ARG A 827 24.40 27.59 -1.98
CA ARG A 827 23.86 26.62 -2.95
C ARG A 827 22.49 26.10 -2.56
N VAL A 828 22.31 25.68 -1.29
CA VAL A 828 21.03 25.19 -0.76
C VAL A 828 19.93 26.26 -0.82
N THR A 829 20.25 27.51 -0.52
CA THR A 829 19.28 28.61 -0.57
C THR A 829 18.87 28.89 -2.02
N ILE A 830 19.84 28.89 -2.95
CA ILE A 830 19.58 29.06 -4.40
C ILE A 830 18.72 27.91 -4.94
N THR A 831 18.99 26.66 -4.56
CA THR A 831 18.19 25.51 -5.00
C THR A 831 16.79 25.51 -4.38
N LEU A 832 16.64 25.93 -3.12
CA LEU A 832 15.34 26.11 -2.47
C LEU A 832 14.53 27.21 -3.16
N GLU A 833 15.11 28.38 -3.40
CA GLU A 833 14.46 29.48 -4.12
C GLU A 833 14.04 29.06 -5.52
N ARG A 834 14.92 28.35 -6.25
CA ARG A 834 14.60 27.81 -7.58
C ARG A 834 13.45 26.79 -7.53
N ALA A 835 13.44 25.90 -6.54
CA ALA A 835 12.36 24.93 -6.36
C ALA A 835 11.03 25.63 -6.06
N LEU A 836 11.02 26.59 -5.14
CA LEU A 836 9.83 27.38 -4.80
C LEU A 836 9.32 28.19 -5.99
N ASN A 837 10.21 28.82 -6.74
CA ASN A 837 9.86 29.57 -7.95
C ASN A 837 9.23 28.65 -9.01
N ASN A 838 9.77 27.45 -9.22
CA ASN A 838 9.21 26.49 -10.18
C ASN A 838 7.87 25.91 -9.71
N MET A 839 7.73 25.58 -8.42
CA MET A 839 6.44 25.16 -7.84
C MET A 839 5.39 26.26 -7.94
N GLN A 840 5.78 27.51 -7.68
CA GLN A 840 4.88 28.65 -7.81
C GLN A 840 4.52 28.90 -9.28
N ALA A 841 5.46 28.75 -10.20
CA ALA A 841 5.19 28.78 -11.64
C ALA A 841 4.20 27.67 -12.06
N VAL A 842 4.26 26.47 -11.48
CA VAL A 842 3.23 25.43 -11.68
C VAL A 842 1.88 25.92 -11.15
N VAL A 843 1.79 26.43 -9.93
CA VAL A 843 0.50 26.88 -9.35
C VAL A 843 -0.11 28.05 -10.12
N GLU A 844 0.69 29.03 -10.56
CA GLU A 844 0.23 30.21 -11.30
C GLU A 844 -0.19 29.89 -12.74
N ASN A 845 0.54 28.98 -13.40
CA ASN A 845 0.24 28.62 -14.80
C ASN A 845 -0.77 27.47 -14.91
N ALA A 846 -0.89 26.59 -13.91
CA ALA A 846 -1.72 25.40 -14.00
C ALA A 846 -3.18 25.73 -14.26
N ASP A 847 -3.79 26.71 -13.57
CA ASP A 847 -5.21 27.05 -13.80
C ASP A 847 -5.48 27.50 -15.25
N ARG A 848 -4.58 28.31 -15.83
CA ARG A 848 -4.68 28.74 -17.23
C ARG A 848 -4.46 27.58 -18.20
N LEU A 849 -3.46 26.74 -17.93
CA LEU A 849 -3.11 25.60 -18.79
C LEU A 849 -4.18 24.51 -18.73
N ILE A 850 -4.68 24.17 -17.54
CA ILE A 850 -5.81 23.28 -17.30
C ILE A 850 -7.02 23.80 -18.05
N SER A 851 -7.42 25.07 -17.84
CA SER A 851 -8.59 25.63 -18.55
C SER A 851 -8.42 25.65 -20.07
N SER A 852 -7.20 25.96 -20.57
CA SER A 852 -6.90 25.98 -22.01
C SER A 852 -6.92 24.58 -22.63
N ILE A 853 -6.32 23.59 -21.95
CA ILE A 853 -6.29 22.19 -22.41
C ILE A 853 -7.69 21.60 -22.30
N ASP A 854 -8.37 21.78 -21.17
CA ASP A 854 -9.71 21.25 -20.90
C ASP A 854 -10.76 21.84 -21.86
N CYS A 855 -10.81 23.16 -22.06
CA CYS A 855 -11.74 23.76 -23.02
C CYS A 855 -11.53 23.24 -24.45
N LYS A 856 -10.26 23.18 -24.91
CA LYS A 856 -9.96 22.64 -26.24
C LYS A 856 -10.21 21.13 -26.32
N LEU A 857 -10.01 20.41 -25.21
CA LEU A 857 -10.28 18.99 -25.12
C LEU A 857 -11.78 18.75 -25.17
N GLN A 858 -12.61 19.54 -24.51
CA GLN A 858 -14.07 19.49 -24.61
C GLN A 858 -14.53 19.70 -26.06
N THR A 859 -14.02 20.71 -26.76
CA THR A 859 -14.32 20.90 -28.21
C THR A 859 -13.78 19.74 -29.06
N PHE A 860 -12.58 19.24 -28.73
CA PHE A 860 -12.01 18.04 -29.34
C PHE A 860 -12.80 16.78 -28.96
N MET A 861 -13.69 16.82 -27.97
CA MET A 861 -14.50 15.68 -27.56
C MET A 861 -15.90 15.74 -28.14
N GLU A 862 -16.49 16.92 -28.27
CA GLU A 862 -17.74 17.14 -29.00
C GLU A 862 -17.62 16.68 -30.46
N LEU A 863 -16.47 16.91 -31.10
CA LEU A 863 -16.20 16.43 -32.47
C LEU A 863 -16.13 14.90 -32.59
N TYR A 864 -16.00 14.17 -31.48
CA TYR A 864 -16.00 12.71 -31.52
C TYR A 864 -17.39 12.15 -31.84
N GLU A 865 -18.44 12.81 -31.35
CA GLU A 865 -19.84 12.40 -31.59
C GLU A 865 -20.20 12.47 -33.09
N ASP A 866 -19.65 13.48 -33.79
CA ASP A 866 -19.82 13.66 -35.23
C ASP A 866 -18.70 13.04 -36.08
N LEU A 867 -17.71 12.39 -35.47
CA LEU A 867 -16.51 11.90 -36.18
C LEU A 867 -16.86 10.94 -37.32
N GLN A 868 -17.88 10.10 -37.12
CA GLN A 868 -18.35 9.16 -38.15
C GLN A 868 -19.01 9.87 -39.34
N ASN A 869 -19.76 10.95 -39.09
CA ASN A 869 -20.36 11.79 -40.12
C ASN A 869 -19.27 12.59 -40.88
N ILE A 870 -18.32 13.16 -40.15
CA ILE A 870 -17.16 13.90 -40.72
C ILE A 870 -16.33 12.98 -41.62
N CYS A 871 -16.05 11.75 -41.17
CA CYS A 871 -15.32 10.77 -41.96
C CYS A 871 -16.10 10.30 -43.20
N SER A 872 -17.42 10.12 -43.06
CA SER A 872 -18.30 9.75 -44.17
C SER A 872 -18.37 10.85 -45.25
N ASN A 873 -18.47 12.11 -44.84
CA ASN A 873 -18.46 13.28 -45.72
C ASN A 873 -17.09 13.48 -46.40
N ALA A 874 -16.01 13.08 -45.73
CA ALA A 874 -14.65 13.09 -46.28
C ALA A 874 -14.31 11.84 -47.12
N GLY A 875 -15.25 10.90 -47.31
CA GLY A 875 -15.04 9.67 -48.08
C GLY A 875 -14.10 8.64 -47.42
N ILE A 876 -13.85 8.74 -46.11
CA ILE A 876 -12.94 7.88 -45.35
C ILE A 876 -13.72 6.70 -44.77
N LYS A 877 -13.40 5.47 -45.21
CA LYS A 877 -14.04 4.23 -44.74
C LYS A 877 -13.02 3.10 -44.50
N GLY A 878 -13.42 2.08 -43.74
CA GLY A 878 -12.63 0.87 -43.50
C GLY A 878 -11.34 1.13 -42.73
N LYS A 879 -10.23 0.48 -43.14
CA LYS A 879 -8.93 0.56 -42.42
C LYS A 879 -8.38 1.99 -42.24
N LYS A 880 -8.73 2.92 -43.14
CA LYS A 880 -8.34 4.33 -43.01
C LYS A 880 -9.09 5.05 -41.88
N TYR A 881 -10.37 4.71 -41.68
CA TYR A 881 -11.16 5.22 -40.56
C TYR A 881 -10.61 4.70 -39.24
N ASN A 882 -10.28 3.41 -39.14
CA ASN A 882 -9.71 2.83 -37.92
C ASN A 882 -8.39 3.51 -37.53
N LYS A 883 -7.45 3.69 -38.48
CA LYS A 883 -6.19 4.38 -38.20
C LYS A 883 -6.38 5.85 -37.77
N LEU A 884 -7.36 6.52 -38.37
CA LEU A 884 -7.72 7.90 -38.01
C LEU A 884 -8.30 7.95 -36.59
N HIS A 885 -9.23 7.05 -36.30
CA HIS A 885 -9.85 6.89 -34.99
C HIS A 885 -8.79 6.56 -33.93
N ASP A 886 -7.85 5.66 -34.22
CA ASP A 886 -6.71 5.32 -33.35
C ASP A 886 -5.84 6.54 -33.03
N ASN A 887 -5.54 7.37 -34.03
CA ASN A 887 -4.75 8.59 -33.86
C ASN A 887 -5.51 9.66 -33.05
N TYR A 888 -6.81 9.82 -33.31
CA TYR A 888 -7.68 10.75 -32.58
C TYR A 888 -7.71 10.41 -31.10
N THR A 889 -8.06 9.16 -30.83
CA THR A 889 -8.02 8.48 -29.56
C THR A 889 -6.70 8.65 -28.84
N TRP A 890 -5.58 8.37 -29.51
CA TRP A 890 -4.25 8.52 -28.93
C TRP A 890 -4.00 9.94 -28.45
N ASN A 891 -4.40 10.95 -29.24
CA ASN A 891 -4.27 12.34 -28.83
C ASN A 891 -5.13 12.65 -27.61
N VAL A 892 -6.38 12.18 -27.55
CA VAL A 892 -7.20 12.35 -26.35
C VAL A 892 -6.52 11.76 -25.13
N ARG A 893 -6.00 10.52 -25.23
CA ARG A 893 -5.28 9.85 -24.12
C ARG A 893 -4.11 10.71 -23.63
N ILE A 894 -3.31 11.23 -24.56
CA ILE A 894 -2.16 12.09 -24.24
C ILE A 894 -2.63 13.37 -23.56
N PHE A 895 -3.64 14.06 -24.11
CA PHE A 895 -4.12 15.34 -23.60
C PHE A 895 -4.75 15.21 -22.21
N ARG A 896 -5.66 14.26 -22.01
CA ARG A 896 -6.26 13.99 -20.69
C ARG A 896 -5.19 13.53 -19.68
N GLY A 897 -4.31 12.61 -20.07
CA GLY A 897 -3.24 12.16 -19.19
C GLY A 897 -2.31 13.30 -18.76
N GLN A 898 -2.01 14.26 -19.64
CA GLN A 898 -1.23 15.44 -19.24
C GLN A 898 -2.02 16.40 -18.34
N LEU A 899 -3.34 16.50 -18.50
CA LEU A 899 -4.23 17.28 -17.63
C LEU A 899 -4.22 16.71 -16.20
N ASP A 900 -4.51 15.43 -16.04
CA ASP A 900 -4.60 14.76 -14.73
C ASP A 900 -3.28 14.85 -13.96
N LEU A 901 -2.17 14.62 -14.68
CA LEU A 901 -0.83 14.74 -14.10
C LEU A 901 -0.49 16.19 -13.72
N LEU A 902 -0.99 17.20 -14.45
CA LEU A 902 -0.83 18.62 -14.09
C LEU A 902 -1.67 18.99 -12.86
N GLU A 903 -2.90 18.47 -12.75
CA GLU A 903 -3.75 18.66 -11.57
C GLU A 903 -3.14 18.04 -10.31
N SER A 904 -2.65 16.80 -10.42
CA SER A 904 -1.96 16.10 -9.34
C SER A 904 -0.69 16.87 -8.90
N CYS A 905 0.15 17.26 -9.87
CA CYS A 905 1.36 18.05 -9.60
C CYS A 905 1.03 19.41 -8.96
N LYS A 906 -0.03 20.10 -9.42
CA LYS A 906 -0.51 21.34 -8.81
C LYS A 906 -0.93 21.14 -7.35
N LYS A 907 -1.65 20.06 -7.03
CA LYS A 907 -2.06 19.72 -5.66
C LYS A 907 -0.84 19.48 -4.76
N GLU A 908 0.15 18.75 -5.26
CA GLU A 908 1.41 18.49 -4.56
C GLU A 908 2.23 19.78 -4.34
N CYS A 909 2.34 20.63 -5.36
CA CYS A 909 3.02 21.93 -5.26
C CYS A 909 2.33 22.85 -4.25
N LYS A 910 0.98 22.92 -4.25
CA LYS A 910 0.21 23.70 -3.25
C LYS A 910 0.44 23.19 -1.84
N SER A 911 0.45 21.88 -1.64
CA SER A 911 0.76 21.27 -0.34
C SER A 911 2.18 21.62 0.12
N SER A 912 3.17 21.52 -0.79
CA SER A 912 4.57 21.86 -0.50
C SER A 912 4.76 23.34 -0.15
N ILE A 913 4.10 24.26 -0.87
CA ILE A 913 4.12 25.69 -0.55
C ILE A 913 3.44 25.97 0.80
N ALA A 914 2.31 25.31 1.10
CA ALA A 914 1.64 25.43 2.39
C ALA A 914 2.52 24.92 3.55
N GLN A 915 3.28 23.84 3.35
CA GLN A 915 4.27 23.35 4.32
C GLN A 915 5.38 24.38 4.61
N VAL A 916 5.83 25.11 3.57
CA VAL A 916 6.82 26.18 3.73
C VAL A 916 6.23 27.35 4.53
N GLN A 917 5.00 27.74 4.22
CA GLN A 917 4.30 28.83 4.90
C GLN A 917 3.97 28.50 6.37
N SER A 918 3.53 27.28 6.67
CA SER A 918 3.26 26.84 8.04
C SER A 918 4.53 26.71 8.88
N SER A 919 5.69 26.56 8.25
CA SER A 919 7.00 26.54 8.92
C SER A 919 7.54 27.96 9.21
N ALA A 920 7.00 29.01 8.58
CA ALA A 920 7.47 30.39 8.74
C ALA A 920 7.43 30.94 10.19
N PRO A 921 6.43 30.64 11.05
CA PRO A 921 6.42 31.05 12.45
C PRO A 921 7.57 30.41 13.24
N THR A 922 7.90 29.14 12.96
CA THR A 922 9.04 28.44 13.56
C THR A 922 10.35 29.13 13.17
N ILE A 923 10.52 29.47 11.89
CA ILE A 923 11.67 30.23 11.39
C ILE A 923 11.76 31.62 12.05
N SER A 924 10.61 32.29 12.23
CA SER A 924 10.54 33.59 12.90
C SER A 924 10.86 33.50 14.39
N SER A 925 10.45 32.41 15.07
CA SER A 925 10.77 32.13 16.46
C SER A 925 12.28 31.94 16.65
N TYR A 926 12.92 31.20 15.74
CA TYR A 926 14.38 31.06 15.68
C TYR A 926 15.08 32.41 15.50
N ASN A 927 14.61 33.26 14.58
CA ASN A 927 15.17 34.62 14.37
C ASN A 927 14.92 35.57 15.56
N SER A 928 13.99 35.26 16.45
CA SER A 928 13.67 36.08 17.64
C SER A 928 14.40 35.64 18.91
N ARG A 929 15.05 34.46 18.91
CA ARG A 929 15.72 33.89 20.09
C ARG A 929 17.11 34.45 20.38
N GLU A 930 17.59 35.42 19.61
CA GLU A 930 18.68 36.29 20.02
C GLU A 930 18.32 37.76 19.77
N ARG A 931 17.89 38.47 20.81
CA ARG A 931 18.02 39.93 20.90
C ARG A 931 17.86 40.42 22.35
N SER A 932 18.96 40.87 22.93
CA SER A 932 18.97 41.89 23.98
C SER A 932 18.68 43.28 23.37
N PRO A 933 18.11 44.22 24.15
CA PRO A 933 17.51 45.45 23.63
C PRO A 933 18.53 46.58 23.52
N SER A 934 19.21 46.73 22.39
CA SER A 934 19.93 47.97 22.09
C SER A 934 20.21 48.14 20.60
N THR A 935 19.22 48.60 19.83
CA THR A 935 19.37 49.56 18.72
C THR A 935 18.02 49.74 18.04
N SER A 936 17.39 50.88 18.29
CA SER A 936 16.27 51.37 17.50
C SER A 936 16.78 51.79 16.12
N ARG A 937 16.35 51.10 15.04
CA ARG A 937 16.13 51.70 13.71
C ARG A 937 15.43 50.70 12.76
N SER A 938 14.23 51.09 12.34
CA SER A 938 13.36 50.56 11.26
C SER A 938 13.52 49.08 10.85
N GLN A 939 12.65 48.22 11.39
CA GLN A 939 12.42 46.86 10.87
C GLN A 939 11.31 46.87 9.79
N ARG A 940 11.61 46.39 8.58
CA ARG A 940 10.62 45.77 7.68
C ARG A 940 10.72 44.25 7.86
N LYS A 941 9.57 43.59 8.03
CA LYS A 941 9.42 42.12 8.22
C LYS A 941 10.07 41.33 7.07
N LEU A 942 10.54 40.11 7.37
CA LEU A 942 10.86 39.08 6.39
C LEU A 942 9.58 38.72 5.62
N ASN A 943 9.44 39.21 4.40
CA ASN A 943 8.45 38.73 3.45
C ASN A 943 9.18 37.87 2.42
N LEU A 944 9.09 36.54 2.56
CA LEU A 944 9.45 35.61 1.49
C LEU A 944 8.53 35.75 0.25
N PHE A 945 7.47 36.56 0.35
CA PHE A 945 6.54 36.84 -0.74
C PHE A 945 6.25 38.35 -0.81
N SER A 946 7.00 39.09 -1.63
CA SER A 946 6.47 40.26 -2.34
C SER A 946 7.39 40.71 -3.47
N LYS A 947 6.97 40.48 -4.72
CA LYS A 947 7.06 41.44 -5.82
C LYS A 947 6.03 41.08 -6.88
N ARG A 948 4.88 41.77 -6.85
CA ARG A 948 4.19 42.14 -8.09
C ARG A 948 5.09 43.14 -8.81
N PRO A 949 5.35 43.04 -10.11
CA PRO A 949 5.69 44.23 -10.86
C PRO A 949 4.39 45.04 -11.04
N SER A 950 4.30 46.18 -10.37
CA SER A 950 3.36 47.22 -10.77
C SER A 950 3.80 47.74 -12.15
N VAL A 951 2.83 47.82 -13.04
CA VAL A 951 2.82 48.74 -14.18
C VAL A 951 3.17 50.15 -13.65
N ASP A 952 3.92 50.93 -14.43
CA ASP A 952 4.40 52.30 -14.13
C ASP A 952 5.76 52.43 -13.42
N ALA A 953 6.84 52.17 -14.15
CA ALA A 953 8.12 52.84 -13.95
C ALA A 953 8.95 52.82 -15.26
N ILE A 954 8.63 53.74 -16.16
CA ILE A 954 9.49 54.14 -17.28
C ILE A 954 10.18 55.43 -16.86
N PRO A 955 11.51 55.53 -17.00
CA PRO A 955 12.13 56.76 -17.47
C PRO A 955 12.69 56.54 -18.88
N ALA A 956 12.22 57.38 -19.80
CA ALA A 956 12.59 57.40 -21.20
C ALA A 956 14.04 57.87 -21.43
N LEU A 957 14.68 57.32 -22.46
CA LEU A 957 15.72 57.91 -23.33
C LEU A 957 15.95 56.89 -24.46
N SER A 958 15.25 56.94 -25.60
CA SER A 958 15.43 57.80 -26.78
C SER A 958 16.86 57.82 -27.34
N SER A 959 16.96 57.50 -28.64
CA SER A 959 18.14 57.43 -29.55
C SER A 959 18.96 56.13 -29.40
N ILE A 960 19.14 55.29 -30.42
CA ILE A 960 19.64 55.59 -31.77
C ILE A 960 18.95 54.71 -32.84
N GLN A 961 18.86 55.29 -34.04
CA GLN A 961 18.13 54.91 -35.24
C GLN A 961 18.55 53.56 -35.88
N GLY A 962 17.53 52.85 -36.36
CA GLY A 962 17.35 52.37 -37.74
C GLY A 962 18.45 51.54 -38.43
N ARG A 963 18.11 50.28 -38.77
CA ARG A 963 18.04 49.80 -40.17
C ARG A 963 17.39 48.41 -40.26
N SER A 964 16.59 48.25 -41.31
CA SER A 964 15.87 47.05 -41.75
C SER A 964 16.80 46.03 -42.45
N PRO A 965 16.32 44.82 -42.80
CA PRO A 965 17.13 43.62 -42.98
C PRO A 965 17.65 43.46 -44.41
N THR A 966 18.79 42.77 -44.56
CA THR A 966 19.27 42.29 -45.86
C THR A 966 19.42 40.77 -45.85
N SER A 967 18.76 40.17 -46.83
CA SER A 967 18.78 38.76 -47.27
C SER A 967 20.16 38.33 -47.83
N PRO A 968 20.38 37.00 -48.02
CA PRO A 968 21.69 36.40 -48.29
C PRO A 968 21.95 36.08 -49.77
N ALA A 969 23.24 35.86 -50.12
CA ALA A 969 23.81 35.00 -51.19
C ALA A 969 25.22 35.52 -51.61
N PRO A 970 26.09 34.79 -52.37
CA PRO A 970 26.06 33.37 -52.80
C PRO A 970 27.43 32.59 -52.75
N LEU A 971 27.32 31.24 -52.90
CA LEU A 971 28.10 30.27 -53.71
C LEU A 971 29.64 30.09 -53.59
N SER A 972 30.04 28.86 -53.15
CA SER A 972 30.82 27.79 -53.86
C SER A 972 32.23 28.09 -54.47
N PRO A 973 33.10 27.09 -54.83
CA PRO A 973 32.89 25.65 -55.12
C PRO A 973 33.90 24.65 -54.50
N GLY A 974 33.55 23.36 -54.35
CA GLY A 974 33.98 22.23 -55.21
C GLY A 974 35.05 21.38 -54.48
N ILE A 975 34.98 20.04 -54.36
CA ILE A 975 35.17 19.03 -55.41
C ILE A 975 34.70 17.63 -54.91
N ASP A 976 34.05 16.91 -55.84
CA ASP A 976 33.84 15.46 -56.11
C ASP A 976 34.27 14.36 -55.09
N VAL A 977 33.64 13.17 -54.98
CA VAL A 977 33.29 12.17 -56.03
C VAL A 977 32.14 11.22 -55.57
N LYS A 978 31.42 10.71 -56.58
CA LYS A 978 30.21 9.85 -56.65
C LYS A 978 30.39 8.33 -56.30
N PRO A 979 29.29 7.54 -56.28
CA PRO A 979 29.09 6.28 -55.53
C PRO A 979 29.09 5.00 -56.38
N LYS A 980 29.06 3.81 -55.74
CA LYS A 980 28.55 2.55 -56.35
C LYS A 980 27.85 1.62 -55.36
N SER A 981 26.64 1.23 -55.75
CA SER A 981 25.88 0.02 -55.39
C SER A 981 26.59 -1.28 -55.77
N ILE A 982 26.19 -2.43 -55.22
CA ILE A 982 25.84 -3.68 -55.94
C ILE A 982 25.29 -4.74 -54.95
N LEU A 983 24.12 -5.30 -55.32
CA LEU A 983 23.48 -6.51 -54.79
C LEU A 983 24.24 -7.78 -55.20
N LYS A 984 24.19 -8.85 -54.40
CA LYS A 984 24.03 -10.22 -54.94
C LYS A 984 23.49 -11.22 -53.91
N LYS A 985 22.47 -11.95 -54.38
CA LYS A 985 21.84 -13.15 -53.81
C LYS A 985 22.79 -14.36 -53.84
N SER A 986 22.60 -15.32 -52.93
CA SER A 986 22.63 -16.75 -53.25
C SER A 986 21.98 -17.60 -52.15
N ASN A 987 20.96 -18.38 -52.56
CA ASN A 987 20.46 -19.57 -51.88
C ASN A 987 21.51 -20.69 -51.89
N SER A 988 21.53 -21.53 -50.86
CA SER A 988 21.46 -23.00 -50.99
C SER A 988 21.56 -23.72 -49.64
N ASN A 989 20.53 -24.52 -49.33
CA ASN A 989 20.50 -25.83 -48.67
C ASN A 989 21.71 -26.29 -47.81
N ILE A 990 21.42 -26.80 -46.60
CA ILE A 990 21.75 -28.16 -46.14
C ILE A 990 20.86 -28.52 -44.93
N GLU A 991 20.47 -29.78 -44.89
CA GLU A 991 19.46 -30.50 -44.09
C GLU A 991 19.86 -30.87 -42.63
N PRO A 992 18.95 -31.50 -41.84
CA PRO A 992 18.97 -31.56 -40.37
C PRO A 992 19.57 -32.85 -39.77
N GLY A 993 19.86 -32.85 -38.46
CA GLY A 993 20.22 -34.07 -37.72
C GLY A 993 20.33 -33.88 -36.19
N SER A 994 19.34 -34.44 -35.48
CA SER A 994 19.40 -35.15 -34.17
C SER A 994 20.46 -34.77 -33.12
N LEU A 995 20.00 -34.29 -31.97
CA LEU A 995 19.96 -35.01 -30.67
C LEU A 995 19.17 -34.21 -29.63
#